data_AF-A0A9P7YQC4-F1
#
_entry.id   AF-A0A9P7YQC4-F1
#
_cell.length_a   1.000
_cell.length_b   1.000
_cell.length_c   1.000
_cell.angle_alpha   90.00
_cell.angle_beta   90.00
_cell.angle_gamma   90.00
#
_symmetry.space_group_name_H-M   'P 1'
#
loop_
_entity.id
_entity.type
_entity.pdbx_description
1 polymer ?
#
loop_
_entity_poly.entity_id
_entity_poly.type
_entity_poly.pdbx_seq_one_letter_code
_entity_poly.pdbx_strand_id
1 'polypeptide(L)'
;MPVVKGGVWTNIEDEVLKASVSKYGLNQWARVSSLLARKTPKQCKARWNEWLDPGIRKVEWSKEEDEKLLHLAKLMPTQWRTLAPMVGRTATQCLERYQKLLDEAEQKEVGGLGLGGPDGGETQAPSADDVRRLRPGEVDPDPESKPARPDTIDLDEDEKEMLSEARARLANTQGKKAKRKARERQLEESRRLAVLQKRRELKNAGINIKVVNRKKGQMDYNSDIPFEKKAAPGFFDTEDEAVLNEREREAFDPRKQQLANKRKGDANEDPDRKRRKGEKEPPSASYTAAMKAGQMQKIREAEQSSKRRALVLPAPQVGEGELEEIVKMGMVGERANMMARSSENDATRGLVNTYSTVNSGAPIRTPRAPAQEDHIANEIRNIRALTETQSSLLGGENTPLHEGAGSTGFDGVTPRRQQMETPNPMATPFRANGVGATPVHSNLPGATPMRTPRDNFALNADDEMQLVGATPRDVKLAAIAQNNQLKQGLASLPKPKDTEWELELPEEQQESMAIEELSEEDAELRDRRNLQIQEAQEKLEFRRRTQVMQKGLPRATVLDIDVIMKNASEIADPVIGAIEREAALILANDALKYPVAGSKVRGAPRNIDNFGDDELAQARLQILLEAPNEVANEGPEFFRSAWDDAQKSSLLPGLSAYGDDDEVDEHQMLVEAIDNIQDSIVTSAQNGNKAEKKLALHLGGYQNRSKILRTKIGEAAEALSKATRSLDAFRTLQISEEAAIQRRLEGLREEVNFVSRREREAQDLYRLRKDELNGLSGGTTNGWH
;
A
#
# COMPACT_ATOMS: atom_id res chain seq x y z
N MET A 1 27.99 25.72 23.06
CA MET A 1 29.23 26.01 22.29
C MET A 1 28.99 27.26 21.45
N PRO A 2 29.95 28.19 21.33
CA PRO A 2 29.85 29.26 20.35
C PRO A 2 29.86 28.61 18.96
N VAL A 3 28.75 28.75 18.22
CA VAL A 3 28.66 28.28 16.83
C VAL A 3 29.70 29.09 16.05
N VAL A 4 30.81 28.45 15.68
CA VAL A 4 31.81 29.06 14.79
C VAL A 4 31.11 29.31 13.46
N LYS A 5 30.79 30.57 13.17
CA LYS A 5 30.11 30.98 11.94
C LYS A 5 31.17 31.27 10.88
N GLY A 6 31.14 30.51 9.78
CA GLY A 6 32.12 30.63 8.69
C GLY A 6 32.59 29.28 8.18
N GLY A 7 33.70 29.31 7.44
CA GLY A 7 34.28 28.15 6.76
C GLY A 7 33.94 28.09 5.27
N VAL A 8 34.48 27.06 4.63
CA VAL A 8 34.33 26.80 3.19
C VAL A 8 32.86 26.67 2.80
N TRP A 9 32.52 27.15 1.61
CA TRP A 9 31.19 27.03 1.01
C TRP A 9 31.01 25.67 0.35
N THR A 10 29.91 24.98 0.65
CA THR A 10 29.52 23.74 -0.06
C THR A 10 28.54 24.04 -1.19
N ASN A 11 28.45 23.14 -2.17
CA ASN A 11 27.53 23.31 -3.28
C ASN A 11 26.05 23.33 -2.82
N ILE A 12 25.72 22.56 -1.78
CA ILE A 12 24.42 22.63 -1.10
C ILE A 12 24.09 24.03 -0.58
N GLU A 13 25.03 24.65 0.14
CA GLU A 13 24.84 26.00 0.70
C GLU A 13 24.65 27.03 -0.42
N ASP A 14 25.42 26.93 -1.51
CA ASP A 14 25.31 27.80 -2.68
C ASP A 14 23.95 27.65 -3.39
N GLU A 15 23.44 26.43 -3.56
CA GLU A 15 22.13 26.18 -4.16
C GLU A 15 20.97 26.68 -3.28
N VAL A 16 21.06 26.47 -1.96
CA VAL A 16 20.10 27.04 -1.00
C VAL A 16 20.15 28.57 -1.03
N LEU A 17 21.35 29.16 -1.16
CA LEU A 17 21.54 30.60 -1.27
C LEU A 17 20.88 31.15 -2.54
N LYS A 18 21.10 30.52 -3.70
CA LYS A 18 20.43 30.88 -4.98
C LYS A 18 18.91 30.83 -4.87
N ALA A 19 18.37 29.73 -4.35
CA ALA A 19 16.92 29.56 -4.19
C ALA A 19 16.33 30.59 -3.20
N SER A 20 17.06 30.91 -2.13
CA SER A 20 16.66 31.91 -1.14
C SER A 20 16.68 33.32 -1.71
N VAL A 21 17.69 33.68 -2.50
CA VAL A 21 17.76 34.98 -3.18
C VAL A 21 16.65 35.11 -4.22
N SER A 22 16.33 34.05 -4.96
CA SER A 22 15.18 34.04 -5.88
C SER A 22 13.85 34.33 -5.18
N LYS A 23 13.65 33.83 -3.95
CA LYS A 23 12.41 34.06 -3.18
C LYS A 23 12.37 35.41 -2.44
N TYR A 24 13.47 35.81 -1.80
CA TYR A 24 13.50 36.94 -0.86
C TYR A 24 14.16 38.20 -1.44
N GLY A 25 14.84 38.09 -2.58
CA GLY A 25 15.58 39.16 -3.23
C GLY A 25 16.90 39.52 -2.55
N LEU A 26 17.60 40.51 -3.11
CA LEU A 26 18.95 40.93 -2.72
C LEU A 26 19.01 41.89 -1.52
N ASN A 27 17.86 42.22 -0.92
CA ASN A 27 17.79 43.19 0.18
C ASN A 27 17.55 42.53 1.56
N GLN A 28 17.21 41.24 1.61
CA GLN A 28 16.80 40.54 2.83
C GLN A 28 17.83 39.49 3.30
N TRP A 29 19.11 39.86 3.36
CA TRP A 29 20.21 38.93 3.71
C TRP A 29 20.07 38.24 5.06
N ALA A 30 19.46 38.90 6.06
CA ALA A 30 19.21 38.29 7.37
C ALA A 30 18.20 37.13 7.29
N ARG A 31 17.24 37.23 6.37
CA ARG A 31 16.27 36.16 6.12
C ARG A 31 16.90 35.02 5.33
N VAL A 32 17.72 35.35 4.35
CA VAL A 32 18.51 34.39 3.57
C VAL A 32 19.45 33.59 4.47
N SER A 33 20.25 34.25 5.32
CA SER A 33 21.17 33.56 6.23
C SER A 33 20.44 32.72 7.27
N SER A 34 19.20 33.03 7.61
CA SER A 34 18.42 32.20 8.53
C SER A 34 18.04 30.81 7.97
N LEU A 35 18.26 30.57 6.68
CA LEU A 35 18.14 29.26 6.03
C LEU A 35 19.48 28.50 6.00
N LEU A 36 20.60 29.17 6.31
CA LEU A 36 21.96 28.62 6.28
C LEU A 36 22.54 28.66 7.69
N ALA A 37 22.52 27.52 8.41
CA ALA A 37 22.81 27.48 9.84
C ALA A 37 24.18 28.05 10.24
N ARG A 38 25.22 27.84 9.41
CA ARG A 38 26.61 28.20 9.72
C ARG A 38 27.10 29.49 9.03
N LYS A 39 26.24 30.17 8.26
CA LYS A 39 26.63 31.36 7.47
C LYS A 39 25.93 32.62 7.98
N THR A 40 26.66 33.73 8.03
CA THR A 40 26.13 35.03 8.46
C THR A 40 25.50 35.80 7.29
N PRO A 41 24.65 36.83 7.54
CA PRO A 41 24.11 37.68 6.48
C PRO A 41 25.20 38.37 5.66
N LYS A 42 26.32 38.74 6.29
CA LYS A 42 27.47 39.37 5.63
C LYS A 42 28.15 38.39 4.68
N GLN A 43 28.41 37.17 5.15
CA GLN A 43 29.00 36.08 4.35
C GLN A 43 28.11 35.72 3.16
N CYS A 44 26.78 35.61 3.36
CA CYS A 44 25.84 35.34 2.26
C CYS A 44 25.85 36.44 1.20
N LYS A 45 25.90 37.71 1.62
CA LYS A 45 25.98 38.85 0.71
C LYS A 45 27.31 38.90 -0.05
N ALA A 46 28.43 38.67 0.64
CA ALA A 46 29.76 38.61 0.04
C ALA A 46 29.85 37.46 -0.98
N ARG A 47 29.44 36.24 -0.59
CA ARG A 47 29.37 35.08 -1.49
C ARG A 47 28.53 35.32 -2.74
N TRP A 48 27.39 36.01 -2.59
CA TRP A 48 26.58 36.38 -3.73
C TRP A 48 27.33 37.32 -4.68
N ASN A 49 27.84 38.43 -4.16
CA ASN A 49 28.49 39.48 -4.96
C ASN A 49 29.86 39.07 -5.53
N GLU A 50 30.54 38.09 -4.93
CA GLU A 50 31.88 37.67 -5.34
C GLU A 50 31.89 36.38 -6.17
N TRP A 51 30.87 35.52 -6.02
CA TRP A 51 30.84 34.24 -6.71
C TRP A 51 29.50 33.90 -7.37
N LEU A 52 28.34 34.11 -6.74
CA LEU A 52 27.08 33.54 -7.26
C LEU A 52 26.28 34.43 -8.21
N ASP A 53 26.53 35.74 -8.21
CA ASP A 53 25.82 36.66 -9.10
C ASP A 53 26.05 36.26 -10.57
N PRO A 54 24.99 36.01 -11.36
CA PRO A 54 25.10 35.69 -12.79
C PRO A 54 25.82 36.77 -13.62
N GLY A 55 25.91 38.01 -13.11
CA GLY A 55 26.69 39.07 -13.74
C GLY A 55 28.21 38.86 -13.68
N ILE A 56 28.70 37.93 -12.86
CA ILE A 56 30.13 37.65 -12.70
C ILE A 56 30.61 36.71 -13.80
N ARG A 57 31.58 37.16 -14.59
CA ARG A 57 32.22 36.34 -15.62
C ARG A 57 33.22 35.39 -14.96
N LYS A 58 33.03 34.08 -15.13
CA LYS A 58 33.93 33.00 -14.66
C LYS A 58 34.68 32.29 -15.79
N VAL A 59 34.66 32.88 -16.99
CA VAL A 59 35.38 32.39 -18.16
C VAL A 59 36.85 32.78 -18.06
N GLU A 60 37.72 32.12 -18.82
CA GLU A 60 39.14 32.48 -18.94
C GLU A 60 39.34 33.97 -19.29
N TRP A 61 40.51 34.50 -18.92
CA TRP A 61 40.89 35.90 -19.17
C TRP A 61 41.27 36.08 -20.64
N SER A 62 40.66 37.07 -21.28
CA SER A 62 41.07 37.47 -22.64
C SER A 62 42.29 38.40 -22.59
N LYS A 63 43.07 38.43 -23.68
CA LYS A 63 44.25 39.31 -23.78
C LYS A 63 43.88 40.80 -23.60
N GLU A 64 42.75 41.22 -24.16
CA GLU A 64 42.23 42.59 -24.02
C GLU A 64 41.90 42.94 -22.55
N GLU A 65 41.38 41.97 -21.78
CA GLU A 65 41.11 42.14 -20.35
C GLU A 65 42.41 42.25 -19.55
N ASP A 66 43.41 41.44 -19.85
CA ASP A 66 44.72 41.48 -19.19
C ASP A 66 45.46 42.80 -19.49
N GLU A 67 45.46 43.27 -20.74
CA GLU A 67 46.04 44.57 -21.12
C GLU A 67 45.35 45.73 -20.40
N LYS A 68 44.01 45.72 -20.37
CA LYS A 68 43.23 46.72 -19.64
C LYS A 68 43.52 46.67 -18.13
N LEU A 69 43.61 45.46 -17.55
CA LEU A 69 43.92 45.27 -16.13
C LEU A 69 45.30 45.85 -15.78
N LEU A 70 46.33 45.54 -16.56
CA LEU A 70 47.69 46.05 -16.36
C LEU A 70 47.76 47.58 -16.52
N HIS A 71 47.10 48.12 -17.55
CA HIS A 71 47.05 49.56 -17.77
C HIS A 71 46.39 50.30 -16.59
N LEU A 72 45.25 49.80 -16.13
CA LEU A 72 44.52 50.40 -15.02
C LEU A 72 45.23 50.21 -13.67
N ALA A 73 45.85 49.06 -13.43
CA ALA A 73 46.65 48.82 -12.21
C ALA A 73 47.88 49.73 -12.14
N LYS A 74 48.48 50.08 -13.29
CA LYS A 74 49.55 51.07 -13.38
C LYS A 74 49.08 52.49 -13.07
N LEU A 75 47.88 52.87 -13.49
CA LEU A 75 47.30 54.20 -13.25
C LEU A 75 46.76 54.38 -11.83
N MET A 76 46.13 53.35 -11.28
CA MET A 76 45.50 53.34 -9.96
C MET A 76 46.04 52.16 -9.12
N PRO A 77 47.20 52.34 -8.45
CA PRO A 77 47.81 51.29 -7.67
C PRO A 77 46.89 50.78 -6.56
N THR A 78 46.79 49.45 -6.41
CA THR A 78 46.10 48.72 -5.33
C THR A 78 44.60 49.04 -5.10
N GLN A 79 43.95 49.77 -6.01
CA GLN A 79 42.53 50.16 -5.91
C GLN A 79 41.58 49.16 -6.58
N TRP A 80 41.68 47.87 -6.25
CA TRP A 80 40.99 46.77 -6.94
C TRP A 80 39.47 46.91 -7.02
N ARG A 81 38.81 47.47 -6.01
CA ARG A 81 37.36 47.71 -6.02
C ARG A 81 36.92 48.77 -7.04
N THR A 82 37.79 49.73 -7.34
CA THR A 82 37.55 50.75 -8.36
C THR A 82 37.84 50.20 -9.76
N LEU A 83 38.85 49.33 -9.88
CA LEU A 83 39.23 48.71 -11.15
C LEU A 83 38.21 47.66 -11.63
N ALA A 84 37.69 46.85 -10.70
CA ALA A 84 36.81 45.72 -10.99
C ALA A 84 35.62 46.07 -11.91
N PRO A 85 34.82 47.12 -11.63
CA PRO A 85 33.73 47.54 -12.52
C PRO A 85 34.18 47.97 -13.92
N MET A 86 35.39 48.54 -14.05
CA MET A 86 35.91 49.00 -15.35
C MET A 86 36.43 47.84 -16.22
N VAL A 87 36.96 46.79 -15.59
CA VAL A 87 37.40 45.55 -16.26
C VAL A 87 36.22 44.60 -16.50
N GLY A 88 35.18 44.66 -15.67
CA GLY A 88 34.00 43.78 -15.76
C GLY A 88 34.21 42.42 -15.07
N ARG A 89 35.07 42.36 -14.05
CA ARG A 89 35.40 41.18 -13.23
C ARG A 89 35.33 41.55 -11.74
N THR A 90 35.38 40.59 -10.83
CA THR A 90 35.39 40.90 -9.38
C THR A 90 36.77 41.40 -8.93
N ALA A 91 36.80 42.14 -7.81
CA ALA A 91 38.04 42.74 -7.30
C ALA A 91 39.09 41.69 -6.91
N THR A 92 38.65 40.57 -6.33
CA THR A 92 39.49 39.42 -5.99
C THR A 92 40.06 38.75 -7.24
N GLN A 93 39.23 38.48 -8.26
CA GLN A 93 39.68 37.95 -9.55
C GLN A 93 40.74 38.85 -10.21
N CYS A 94 40.55 40.17 -10.18
CA CYS A 94 41.49 41.13 -10.75
C CYS A 94 42.85 41.10 -10.01
N LEU A 95 42.83 41.06 -8.68
CA LEU A 95 44.04 40.99 -7.87
C LEU A 95 44.80 39.67 -8.10
N GLU A 96 44.11 38.53 -8.06
CA GLU A 96 44.73 37.21 -8.28
C GLU A 96 45.33 37.10 -9.69
N ARG A 97 44.60 37.58 -10.71
CA ARG A 97 45.12 37.59 -12.08
C ARG A 97 46.33 38.50 -12.23
N TYR A 98 46.29 39.69 -11.65
CA TYR A 98 47.42 40.63 -11.70
C TYR A 98 48.67 40.04 -11.03
N GLN A 99 48.54 39.45 -9.85
CA GLN A 99 49.65 38.77 -9.17
C GLN A 99 50.20 37.62 -10.03
N LYS A 100 49.33 36.79 -10.60
CA LYS A 100 49.74 35.71 -11.50
C LYS A 100 50.49 36.21 -12.74
N LEU A 101 50.07 37.35 -13.31
CA LEU A 101 50.75 37.96 -14.46
C LEU A 101 52.14 38.50 -14.09
N LEU A 102 52.30 39.03 -12.87
CA LEU A 102 53.61 39.44 -12.36
C LEU A 102 54.51 38.24 -12.10
N ASP A 103 54.00 37.21 -11.43
CA ASP A 103 54.74 35.97 -11.14
C ASP A 103 55.19 35.28 -12.45
N GLU A 104 54.33 35.24 -13.47
CA GLU A 104 54.67 34.67 -14.78
C GLU A 104 55.77 35.49 -15.50
N ALA A 105 55.77 36.81 -15.33
CA ALA A 105 56.81 37.69 -15.87
C ALA A 105 58.14 37.51 -15.13
N GLU A 106 58.12 37.47 -13.79
CA GLU A 106 59.30 37.20 -12.96
C GLU A 106 59.88 35.81 -13.25
N GLN A 107 59.04 34.78 -13.37
CA GLN A 107 59.48 33.43 -13.73
C GLN A 107 60.09 33.37 -15.13
N LYS A 108 59.55 34.12 -16.10
CA LYS A 108 60.13 34.22 -17.46
C LYS A 108 61.48 34.96 -17.44
N GLU A 109 61.63 36.02 -16.66
CA GLU A 109 62.91 36.73 -16.53
C GLU A 109 63.97 35.88 -15.82
N VAL A 110 63.60 35.15 -14.77
CA VAL A 110 64.50 34.24 -14.04
C VAL A 110 64.85 33.01 -14.87
N GLY A 111 63.91 32.46 -15.65
CA GLY A 111 64.14 31.38 -16.61
C GLY A 111 65.03 31.80 -17.79
N GLY A 112 64.97 33.06 -18.20
CA GLY A 112 65.80 33.64 -19.27
C GLY A 112 67.29 33.79 -18.92
N LEU A 113 67.66 33.68 -17.63
CA LEU A 113 69.04 33.73 -17.13
C LEU A 113 69.75 32.37 -17.12
N GLY A 114 69.19 31.33 -17.76
CA GLY A 114 69.91 30.10 -18.11
C GLY A 114 70.36 29.23 -16.93
N LEU A 115 69.77 29.41 -15.74
CA LEU A 115 70.07 28.63 -14.54
C LEU A 115 69.03 27.51 -14.26
N GLY A 116 68.03 27.35 -15.13
CA GLY A 116 67.05 26.26 -15.09
C GLY A 116 67.29 25.29 -16.24
N GLY A 117 67.40 23.99 -15.93
CA GLY A 117 67.53 22.92 -16.93
C GLY A 117 66.36 22.84 -17.93
N PRO A 118 66.50 21.99 -18.97
CA PRO A 118 65.78 22.12 -20.24
C PRO A 118 64.26 21.95 -20.14
N ASP A 119 63.57 22.70 -21.01
CA ASP A 119 62.13 22.82 -21.24
C ASP A 119 61.33 21.50 -21.16
N GLY A 120 60.83 21.20 -19.98
CA GLY A 120 59.79 20.20 -19.73
C GLY A 120 58.63 20.85 -18.99
N GLY A 121 57.73 21.48 -19.74
CA GLY A 121 56.45 21.96 -19.19
C GLY A 121 55.69 20.80 -18.55
N GLU A 122 55.11 21.07 -17.38
CA GLU A 122 54.19 20.23 -16.58
C GLU A 122 54.74 19.52 -15.33
N THR A 123 56.06 19.45 -15.09
CA THR A 123 56.60 18.80 -13.88
C THR A 123 57.65 19.59 -13.10
N GLN A 124 57.62 20.93 -13.12
CA GLN A 124 58.42 21.70 -12.16
C GLN A 124 57.78 21.63 -10.77
N ALA A 125 58.49 21.00 -9.83
CA ALA A 125 58.17 21.11 -8.42
C ALA A 125 58.26 22.60 -8.01
N PRO A 126 57.29 23.11 -7.21
CA PRO A 126 57.30 24.50 -6.79
C PRO A 126 58.60 24.82 -6.03
N SER A 127 59.18 25.99 -6.30
CA SER A 127 60.39 26.46 -5.63
C SER A 127 60.21 26.44 -4.11
N ALA A 128 61.27 26.14 -3.35
CA ALA A 128 61.23 25.98 -1.90
C ALA A 128 60.75 27.24 -1.15
N ASP A 129 60.73 28.40 -1.80
CA ASP A 129 60.17 29.66 -1.29
C ASP A 129 58.64 29.76 -1.47
N ASP A 130 58.05 29.12 -2.48
CA ASP A 130 56.58 29.04 -2.67
C ASP A 130 55.92 28.11 -1.65
N VAL A 131 56.60 27.03 -1.27
CA VAL A 131 56.10 26.03 -0.30
C VAL A 131 55.98 26.61 1.12
N ARG A 132 56.64 27.74 1.41
CA ARG A 132 56.70 28.35 2.77
C ARG A 132 55.86 29.62 2.95
N ARG A 133 55.23 30.16 1.91
CA ARG A 133 54.36 31.36 2.03
C ARG A 133 52.93 31.05 2.47
N LEU A 134 52.46 29.82 2.28
CA LEU A 134 51.17 29.37 2.80
C LEU A 134 51.32 29.05 4.30
N ARG A 135 50.72 29.86 5.18
CA ARG A 135 50.71 29.64 6.63
C ARG A 135 49.84 28.42 6.96
N PRO A 136 50.41 27.26 7.34
CA PRO A 136 49.61 26.07 7.61
C PRO A 136 48.81 26.26 8.90
N GLY A 137 47.49 26.09 8.84
CA GLY A 137 46.58 26.14 10.00
C GLY A 137 45.80 27.45 10.19
N GLU A 138 45.95 28.43 9.29
CA GLU A 138 45.15 29.67 9.32
C GLU A 138 43.81 29.49 8.59
N VAL A 139 42.74 30.07 9.13
CA VAL A 139 41.44 30.14 8.46
C VAL A 139 41.57 31.16 7.34
N ASP A 140 41.22 30.74 6.11
CA ASP A 140 41.19 31.62 4.95
C ASP A 140 40.36 32.89 5.24
N PRO A 141 40.93 34.11 5.05
CA PRO A 141 40.21 35.36 5.27
C PRO A 141 39.01 35.58 4.33
N ASP A 142 39.10 35.12 3.07
CA ASP A 142 38.10 35.40 2.02
C ASP A 142 37.56 34.12 1.35
N PRO A 143 36.95 33.18 2.11
CA PRO A 143 36.44 31.91 1.58
C PRO A 143 35.28 32.08 0.60
N GLU A 144 34.62 33.24 0.59
CA GLU A 144 33.53 33.59 -0.33
C GLU A 144 33.96 33.67 -1.79
N SER A 145 35.25 33.91 -2.06
CA SER A 145 35.81 34.03 -3.41
C SER A 145 36.14 32.68 -4.06
N LYS A 146 36.23 31.60 -3.26
CA LYS A 146 36.70 30.28 -3.72
C LYS A 146 35.59 29.39 -4.29
N PRO A 147 35.90 28.44 -5.18
CA PRO A 147 34.91 27.45 -5.64
C PRO A 147 34.27 26.68 -4.49
N ALA A 148 32.99 26.31 -4.66
CA ALA A 148 32.29 25.49 -3.67
C ALA A 148 32.86 24.08 -3.62
N ARG A 149 32.92 23.50 -2.42
CA ARG A 149 33.29 22.10 -2.25
C ARG A 149 32.15 21.20 -2.77
N PRO A 150 32.46 20.17 -3.59
CA PRO A 150 31.46 19.21 -4.04
C PRO A 150 30.78 18.48 -2.88
N ASP A 151 29.52 18.11 -3.09
CA ASP A 151 28.70 17.41 -2.09
C ASP A 151 29.29 16.04 -1.78
N THR A 152 29.29 15.63 -0.51
CA THR A 152 29.69 14.27 -0.12
C THR A 152 28.58 13.28 -0.50
N ILE A 153 28.97 12.04 -0.86
CA ILE A 153 28.01 10.98 -1.22
C ILE A 153 27.07 10.71 -0.04
N ASP A 154 27.64 10.61 1.16
CA ASP A 154 26.91 10.54 2.40
C ASP A 154 26.79 11.95 2.98
N LEU A 155 25.63 12.56 2.76
CA LEU A 155 25.28 13.85 3.34
C LEU A 155 25.08 13.72 4.86
N ASP A 156 25.70 14.61 5.61
CA ASP A 156 25.54 14.68 7.07
C ASP A 156 24.11 15.07 7.46
N GLU A 157 23.72 14.78 8.71
CA GLU A 157 22.39 15.11 9.23
C GLU A 157 22.10 16.62 9.17
N ASP A 158 23.10 17.46 9.51
CA ASP A 158 23.02 18.91 9.42
C ASP A 158 22.66 19.40 8.00
N GLU A 159 23.26 18.81 6.97
CA GLU A 159 23.03 19.22 5.57
C GLU A 159 21.67 18.75 5.06
N LYS A 160 21.25 17.53 5.44
CA LYS A 160 19.92 17.00 5.17
C LYS A 160 18.82 17.83 5.86
N GLU A 161 19.03 18.19 7.12
CA GLU A 161 18.11 19.02 7.89
C GLU A 161 18.00 20.41 7.25
N MET A 162 19.13 21.04 6.94
CA MET A 162 19.18 22.33 6.25
C MET A 162 18.41 22.31 4.91
N LEU A 163 18.59 21.27 4.09
CA LEU A 163 17.86 21.11 2.84
C LEU A 163 16.35 20.94 3.06
N SER A 164 15.96 20.14 4.06
CA SER A 164 14.56 19.91 4.40
C SER A 164 13.88 21.18 4.90
N GLU A 165 14.58 21.96 5.73
CA GLU A 165 14.11 23.24 6.24
C GLU A 165 13.99 24.27 5.11
N ALA A 166 15.01 24.37 4.25
CA ALA A 166 14.99 25.27 3.10
C ALA A 166 13.78 24.97 2.20
N ARG A 167 13.54 23.70 1.86
CA ARG A 167 12.37 23.28 1.07
C ARG A 167 11.05 23.68 1.74
N ALA A 168 10.90 23.42 3.04
CA ALA A 168 9.69 23.77 3.79
C ALA A 168 9.45 25.28 3.84
N ARG A 169 10.50 26.06 4.07
CA ARG A 169 10.43 27.53 4.12
C ARG A 169 10.17 28.14 2.75
N LEU A 170 10.76 27.62 1.67
CA LEU A 170 10.53 28.08 0.31
C LEU A 170 9.11 27.75 -0.18
N ALA A 171 8.55 26.59 0.17
CA ALA A 171 7.17 26.23 -0.16
C ALA A 171 6.12 27.06 0.60
N ASN A 172 6.43 27.49 1.83
CA ASN A 172 5.48 28.24 2.63
C ASN A 172 5.36 29.71 2.20
N THR A 173 4.17 30.11 1.76
CA THR A 173 3.79 31.51 1.50
C THR A 173 2.77 32.04 2.52
N GLN A 174 2.17 31.16 3.34
CA GLN A 174 1.09 31.50 4.24
C GLN A 174 1.58 31.90 5.64
N GLY A 175 1.04 33.00 6.16
CA GLY A 175 1.27 33.46 7.53
C GLY A 175 0.44 32.71 8.58
N LYS A 176 0.68 33.03 9.87
CA LYS A 176 0.00 32.39 11.02
C LYS A 176 -1.53 32.50 10.95
N LYS A 177 -2.07 33.65 10.55
CA LYS A 177 -3.52 33.90 10.45
C LYS A 177 -4.18 33.02 9.38
N ALA A 178 -3.56 32.93 8.20
CA ALA A 178 -4.05 32.08 7.11
C ALA A 178 -4.06 30.59 7.50
N LYS A 179 -2.94 30.09 8.07
CA LYS A 179 -2.87 28.71 8.56
C LYS A 179 -3.87 28.41 9.69
N ARG A 180 -4.07 29.35 10.62
CA ARG A 180 -5.07 29.23 11.68
C ARG A 180 -6.48 29.17 11.09
N LYS A 181 -6.83 30.08 10.19
CA LYS A 181 -8.15 30.12 9.55
C LYS A 181 -8.42 28.91 8.66
N ALA A 182 -7.40 28.36 7.99
CA ALA A 182 -7.51 27.11 7.25
C ALA A 182 -7.82 25.92 8.17
N ARG A 183 -7.10 25.78 9.30
CA ARG A 183 -7.39 24.75 10.31
C ARG A 183 -8.78 24.93 10.94
N GLU A 184 -9.17 26.16 11.24
CA GLU A 184 -10.49 26.50 11.79
C GLU A 184 -11.61 26.08 10.82
N ARG A 185 -11.45 26.36 9.52
CA ARG A 185 -12.38 25.93 8.47
C ARG A 185 -12.48 24.40 8.39
N GLN A 186 -11.34 23.69 8.42
CA GLN A 186 -11.33 22.22 8.39
C GLN A 186 -12.01 21.61 9.63
N LEU A 187 -11.78 22.19 10.80
CA LEU A 187 -12.44 21.77 12.03
C LEU A 187 -13.95 22.08 12.02
N GLU A 188 -14.35 23.18 11.39
CA GLU A 188 -15.76 23.52 11.22
C GLU A 188 -16.46 22.57 10.24
N GLU A 189 -15.81 22.21 9.13
CA GLU A 189 -16.30 21.21 8.18
C GLU A 189 -16.42 19.82 8.83
N SER A 190 -15.41 19.38 9.59
CA SER A 190 -15.47 18.10 10.30
C SER A 190 -16.55 18.09 11.39
N ARG A 191 -16.69 19.19 12.15
CA ARG A 191 -17.76 19.36 13.13
C ARG A 191 -19.13 19.32 12.44
N ARG A 192 -19.28 20.00 11.29
CA ARG A 192 -20.52 19.99 10.50
C ARG A 192 -20.88 18.57 10.04
N LEU A 193 -19.91 17.81 9.52
CA LEU A 193 -20.12 16.42 9.09
C LEU A 193 -20.51 15.52 10.27
N ALA A 194 -19.84 15.64 11.40
CA ALA A 194 -20.17 14.86 12.61
C ALA A 194 -21.58 15.18 13.13
N VAL A 195 -21.98 16.45 13.14
CA VAL A 195 -23.33 16.87 13.52
C VAL A 195 -24.37 16.35 12.53
N LEU A 196 -24.08 16.38 11.23
CA LEU A 196 -24.96 15.82 10.19
C LEU A 196 -25.12 14.31 10.34
N GLN A 197 -24.04 13.58 10.65
CA GLN A 197 -24.09 12.15 10.89
C GLN A 197 -24.97 11.83 12.10
N LYS A 198 -24.73 12.47 13.26
CA LYS A 198 -25.57 12.28 14.46
C LYS A 198 -27.04 12.60 14.18
N ARG A 199 -27.31 13.67 13.42
CA ARG A 199 -28.67 14.03 13.04
C ARG A 199 -29.31 12.97 12.14
N ARG A 200 -28.57 12.40 11.19
CA ARG A 200 -29.06 11.31 10.34
C ARG A 200 -29.37 10.07 11.17
N GLU A 201 -28.50 9.71 12.11
CA GLU A 201 -28.70 8.58 13.01
C GLU A 201 -29.95 8.77 13.89
N LEU A 202 -30.11 9.96 14.49
CA LEU A 202 -31.30 10.29 15.27
C LEU A 202 -32.58 10.29 14.42
N LYS A 203 -32.53 10.86 13.21
CA LYS A 203 -33.68 10.86 12.29
C LYS A 203 -34.04 9.44 11.84
N ASN A 204 -33.04 8.60 11.56
CA ASN A 204 -33.25 7.19 11.21
C ASN A 204 -33.82 6.40 12.40
N ALA A 205 -33.46 6.75 13.63
CA ALA A 205 -34.06 6.23 14.86
C ALA A 205 -35.42 6.87 15.19
N GLY A 206 -35.95 7.75 14.32
CA GLY A 206 -37.26 8.40 14.50
C GLY A 206 -37.27 9.62 15.43
N ILE A 207 -36.12 10.02 15.98
CA ILE A 207 -35.99 11.15 16.92
C ILE A 207 -35.71 12.44 16.15
N ASN A 208 -36.74 13.27 15.95
CA ASN A 208 -36.64 14.55 15.24
C ASN A 208 -36.35 15.71 16.18
N ILE A 209 -35.06 16.01 16.41
CA ILE A 209 -34.63 17.17 17.20
C ILE A 209 -34.53 18.41 16.30
N LYS A 210 -35.25 19.48 16.65
CA LYS A 210 -35.17 20.78 15.98
C LYS A 210 -33.88 21.50 16.41
N VAL A 211 -33.02 21.86 15.46
CA VAL A 211 -31.83 22.68 15.74
C VAL A 211 -32.26 24.13 15.78
N VAL A 212 -32.16 24.77 16.95
CA VAL A 212 -32.42 26.21 17.08
C VAL A 212 -31.08 26.94 16.99
N ASN A 213 -30.78 27.48 15.81
CA ASN A 213 -29.66 28.40 15.64
C ASN A 213 -30.21 29.82 15.55
N ARG A 214 -30.30 30.52 16.68
CA ARG A 214 -30.58 31.96 16.67
C ARG A 214 -29.49 32.70 17.41
N LYS A 215 -28.65 33.40 16.64
CA LYS A 215 -27.83 34.49 17.19
C LYS A 215 -28.62 35.77 17.01
N LYS A 216 -28.81 36.52 18.10
CA LYS A 216 -29.51 37.80 18.10
C LYS A 216 -28.83 38.75 17.11
N GLY A 217 -29.58 39.23 16.10
CA GLY A 217 -29.08 40.13 15.06
C GLY A 217 -28.62 39.47 13.75
N GLN A 218 -28.69 38.13 13.62
CA GLN A 218 -28.42 37.44 12.36
C GLN A 218 -29.74 37.04 11.69
N MET A 219 -29.97 37.50 10.45
CA MET A 219 -31.12 37.10 9.63
C MET A 219 -30.97 35.64 9.19
N ASP A 220 -32.08 34.90 9.14
CA ASP A 220 -32.12 33.55 8.62
C ASP A 220 -32.33 33.59 7.10
N TYR A 221 -31.23 33.41 6.38
CA TYR A 221 -31.17 33.42 4.92
C TYR A 221 -31.99 32.30 4.26
N ASN A 222 -32.38 31.27 5.02
CA ASN A 222 -33.19 30.16 4.51
C ASN A 222 -34.69 30.40 4.69
N SER A 223 -35.10 31.27 5.62
CA SER A 223 -36.52 31.53 5.88
C SER A 223 -37.11 32.60 4.97
N ASP A 224 -36.27 33.55 4.52
CA ASP A 224 -36.69 34.67 3.69
C ASP A 224 -35.54 35.12 2.78
N ILE A 225 -35.86 35.74 1.65
CA ILE A 225 -34.88 36.31 0.73
C ILE A 225 -34.35 37.60 1.38
N PRO A 226 -33.07 37.65 1.79
CA PRO A 226 -32.54 38.84 2.43
C PRO A 226 -32.56 40.00 1.43
N PHE A 227 -33.16 41.11 1.85
CA PHE A 227 -33.27 42.33 1.04
C PHE A 227 -33.90 42.07 -0.34
N GLU A 228 -35.02 41.35 -0.38
CA GLU A 228 -35.76 41.11 -1.62
C GLU A 228 -36.09 42.45 -2.30
N LYS A 229 -35.56 42.63 -3.51
CA LYS A 229 -35.93 43.72 -4.39
C LYS A 229 -36.74 43.13 -5.52
N LYS A 230 -38.05 43.37 -5.50
CA LYS A 230 -38.95 42.93 -6.57
C LYS A 230 -38.47 43.48 -7.91
N ALA A 231 -38.55 42.66 -8.95
CA ALA A 231 -38.29 43.10 -10.31
C ALA A 231 -39.19 44.30 -10.63
N ALA A 232 -38.65 45.29 -11.33
CA ALA A 232 -39.44 46.46 -11.72
C ALA A 232 -40.60 45.98 -12.62
N PRO A 233 -41.84 46.45 -12.38
CA PRO A 233 -42.98 46.04 -13.20
C PRO A 233 -42.74 46.47 -14.65
N GLY A 234 -42.76 45.49 -15.56
CA GLY A 234 -42.61 45.69 -17.00
C GLY A 234 -43.94 45.88 -17.70
N PHE A 235 -43.89 46.12 -19.02
CA PHE A 235 -45.08 46.26 -19.87
C PHE A 235 -45.64 44.91 -20.35
N PHE A 236 -44.89 43.83 -20.16
CA PHE A 236 -45.23 42.46 -20.56
C PHE A 236 -45.69 41.65 -19.35
N ASP A 237 -46.66 40.77 -19.58
CA ASP A 237 -47.12 39.80 -18.58
C ASP A 237 -46.08 38.67 -18.44
N THR A 238 -45.78 38.29 -17.20
CA THR A 238 -44.76 37.28 -16.84
C THR A 238 -45.36 36.05 -16.15
N GLU A 239 -46.68 35.88 -16.18
CA GLU A 239 -47.36 34.73 -15.58
C GLU A 239 -46.89 33.39 -16.18
N ASP A 240 -46.75 33.28 -17.50
CA ASP A 240 -46.28 32.06 -18.18
C ASP A 240 -44.84 31.69 -17.79
N GLU A 241 -43.95 32.67 -17.67
CA GLU A 241 -42.57 32.47 -17.23
C GLU A 241 -42.51 32.04 -15.75
N ALA A 242 -43.41 32.55 -14.91
CA ALA A 242 -43.50 32.16 -13.50
C ALA A 242 -43.90 30.68 -13.36
N VAL A 243 -44.86 30.20 -14.17
CA VAL A 243 -45.29 28.79 -14.20
C VAL A 243 -44.16 27.88 -14.68
N LEU A 244 -43.42 28.28 -15.72
CA LEU A 244 -42.25 27.53 -16.19
C LEU A 244 -41.16 27.45 -15.12
N ASN A 245 -40.84 28.56 -14.45
CA ASN A 245 -39.87 28.60 -13.36
C ASN A 245 -40.28 27.73 -12.16
N GLU A 246 -41.59 27.62 -11.88
CA GLU A 246 -42.12 26.74 -10.84
C GLU A 246 -41.97 25.26 -11.23
N ARG A 247 -42.30 24.91 -12.48
CA ARG A 247 -42.10 23.56 -13.02
C ARG A 247 -40.62 23.16 -13.04
N GLU A 248 -39.72 24.07 -13.41
CA GLU A 248 -38.27 23.83 -13.35
C GLU A 248 -37.78 23.65 -11.91
N ARG A 249 -38.34 24.40 -10.95
CA ARG A 249 -38.01 24.26 -9.54
C ARG A 249 -38.44 22.91 -8.97
N GLU A 250 -39.58 22.39 -9.39
CA GLU A 250 -40.04 21.05 -9.02
C GLU A 250 -39.19 19.95 -9.67
N ALA A 251 -38.78 20.14 -10.92
CA ALA A 251 -37.90 19.23 -11.66
C ALA A 251 -36.43 19.26 -11.17
N PHE A 252 -36.07 20.24 -10.34
CA PHE A 252 -34.71 20.44 -9.88
C PHE A 252 -34.29 19.39 -8.83
N ASP A 253 -33.50 18.40 -9.25
CA ASP A 253 -32.85 17.45 -8.33
C ASP A 253 -31.53 18.02 -7.77
N PRO A 254 -31.45 18.33 -6.46
CA PRO A 254 -30.24 18.89 -5.84
C PRO A 254 -29.02 17.95 -5.90
N ARG A 255 -29.19 16.64 -6.11
CA ARG A 255 -28.06 15.70 -6.28
C ARG A 255 -27.36 15.88 -7.61
N LYS A 256 -28.11 16.17 -8.68
CA LYS A 256 -27.58 16.35 -10.04
C LYS A 256 -26.69 17.59 -10.13
N GLN A 257 -27.07 18.68 -9.45
CA GLN A 257 -26.27 19.91 -9.41
C GLN A 257 -25.02 19.80 -8.52
N GLN A 258 -25.06 19.06 -7.41
CA GLN A 258 -23.85 18.81 -6.60
C GLN A 258 -22.78 18.03 -7.38
N LEU A 259 -23.19 17.06 -8.21
CA LEU A 259 -22.30 16.37 -9.14
C LEU A 259 -21.73 17.32 -10.19
N ALA A 260 -22.53 18.23 -10.75
CA ALA A 260 -22.09 19.23 -11.71
C ALA A 260 -21.06 20.22 -11.11
N ASN A 261 -21.29 20.70 -9.87
CA ASN A 261 -20.35 21.58 -9.18
C ASN A 261 -19.05 20.87 -8.78
N LYS A 262 -19.13 19.59 -8.41
CA LYS A 262 -17.94 18.77 -8.14
C LYS A 262 -17.11 18.54 -9.40
N ARG A 263 -17.75 18.32 -10.55
CA ARG A 263 -17.10 18.24 -11.87
C ARG A 263 -16.49 19.58 -12.29
N LYS A 264 -17.14 20.71 -12.00
CA LYS A 264 -16.64 22.07 -12.31
C LYS A 264 -15.42 22.46 -11.46
N GLY A 265 -15.36 22.00 -10.21
CA GLY A 265 -14.18 22.16 -9.34
C GLY A 265 -12.98 21.34 -9.82
N ASP A 266 -13.22 20.15 -10.38
CA ASP A 266 -12.20 19.26 -10.95
C ASP A 266 -11.72 19.73 -12.34
N ALA A 267 -12.60 20.39 -13.12
CA ALA A 267 -12.27 20.93 -14.44
C ALA A 267 -11.27 22.11 -14.40
N ASN A 268 -11.12 22.80 -13.27
CA ASN A 268 -10.06 23.80 -13.07
C ASN A 268 -8.69 23.16 -12.77
N GLU A 269 -8.64 21.87 -12.42
CA GLU A 269 -7.42 21.06 -12.51
C GLU A 269 -7.33 20.48 -13.92
N ASP A 270 -6.83 21.29 -14.84
CA ASP A 270 -6.58 20.95 -16.23
C ASP A 270 -6.04 19.50 -16.41
N PRO A 271 -6.83 18.56 -16.96
CA PRO A 271 -6.41 17.18 -17.16
C PRO A 271 -5.22 17.07 -18.13
N ASP A 272 -5.01 18.07 -19.00
CA ASP A 272 -3.83 18.13 -19.86
C ASP A 272 -2.55 18.43 -19.08
N ARG A 273 -2.63 19.08 -17.92
CA ARG A 273 -1.46 19.28 -17.04
C ARG A 273 -1.03 17.97 -16.37
N LYS A 274 -1.97 17.05 -16.12
CA LYS A 274 -1.69 15.68 -15.62
C LYS A 274 -1.14 14.79 -16.73
N ARG A 275 -1.67 14.89 -17.96
CA ARG A 275 -1.20 14.12 -19.12
C ARG A 275 0.18 14.59 -19.61
N ARG A 276 0.42 15.90 -19.78
CA ARG A 276 1.73 16.45 -20.18
C ARG A 276 2.84 16.21 -19.15
N LYS A 277 2.52 16.09 -17.87
CA LYS A 277 3.50 15.79 -16.81
C LYS A 277 3.76 14.28 -16.62
N GLY A 278 2.87 13.42 -17.12
CA GLY A 278 3.07 11.96 -17.13
C GLY A 278 3.95 11.47 -18.28
N GLU A 279 4.10 12.25 -19.35
CA GLU A 279 4.84 11.84 -20.55
C GLU A 279 6.29 12.36 -20.61
N LYS A 280 6.64 13.40 -19.85
CA LYS A 280 8.03 13.87 -19.74
C LYS A 280 8.63 13.45 -18.40
N GLU A 281 9.33 12.33 -18.47
CA GLU A 281 10.15 11.66 -17.45
C GLU A 281 9.39 10.88 -16.36
N PRO A 282 9.54 9.54 -16.29
CA PRO A 282 9.06 8.79 -15.14
C PRO A 282 9.89 9.22 -13.90
N PRO A 283 9.25 9.56 -12.77
CA PRO A 283 9.99 9.88 -11.56
C PRO A 283 10.82 8.67 -11.14
N SER A 284 12.07 8.91 -10.74
CA SER A 284 13.03 7.86 -10.39
C SER A 284 12.43 6.86 -9.40
N ALA A 285 12.78 5.58 -9.57
CA ALA A 285 12.25 4.47 -8.76
C ALA A 285 12.41 4.73 -7.25
N SER A 286 13.46 5.45 -6.84
CA SER A 286 13.72 5.86 -5.47
C SER A 286 12.72 6.90 -4.95
N TYR A 287 12.29 7.86 -5.76
CA TYR A 287 11.28 8.85 -5.37
C TYR A 287 9.89 8.21 -5.26
N THR A 288 9.54 7.29 -6.16
CA THR A 288 8.30 6.52 -6.06
C THR A 288 8.31 5.55 -4.88
N ALA A 289 9.46 4.95 -4.56
CA ALA A 289 9.61 4.08 -3.39
C ALA A 289 9.51 4.88 -2.09
N ALA A 290 10.12 6.06 -2.00
CA ALA A 290 10.07 6.94 -0.83
C ALA A 290 8.66 7.54 -0.62
N MET A 291 7.98 7.95 -1.70
CA MET A 291 6.59 8.43 -1.63
C MET A 291 5.64 7.30 -1.25
N LYS A 292 5.82 6.10 -1.82
CA LYS A 292 5.02 4.92 -1.48
C LYS A 292 5.31 4.44 -0.06
N ALA A 293 6.54 4.53 0.43
CA ALA A 293 6.91 4.22 1.81
C ALA A 293 6.33 5.25 2.79
N GLY A 294 6.43 6.56 2.50
CA GLY A 294 5.85 7.60 3.35
C GLY A 294 4.32 7.61 3.34
N GLN A 295 3.70 7.24 2.22
CA GLN A 295 2.25 7.08 2.11
C GLN A 295 1.79 5.78 2.79
N MET A 296 2.53 4.67 2.66
CA MET A 296 2.31 3.45 3.44
C MET A 296 2.50 3.66 4.94
N GLN A 297 3.43 4.51 5.36
CA GLN A 297 3.67 4.81 6.77
C GLN A 297 2.56 5.69 7.35
N LYS A 298 2.09 6.70 6.61
CA LYS A 298 0.88 7.47 6.96
C LYS A 298 -0.39 6.61 6.95
N ILE A 299 -0.52 5.67 6.01
CA ILE A 299 -1.64 4.74 5.97
C ILE A 299 -1.55 3.75 7.13
N ARG A 300 -0.34 3.29 7.50
CA ARG A 300 -0.11 2.38 8.64
C ARG A 300 -0.34 3.07 9.97
N GLU A 301 0.05 4.33 10.14
CA GLU A 301 -0.26 5.17 11.30
C GLU A 301 -1.77 5.51 11.38
N ALA A 302 -2.42 5.77 10.23
CA ALA A 302 -3.86 5.99 10.15
C ALA A 302 -4.69 4.70 10.35
N GLU A 303 -4.18 3.53 9.93
CA GLU A 303 -4.78 2.22 10.19
C GLU A 303 -4.57 1.79 11.65
N GLN A 304 -3.40 2.04 12.23
CA GLN A 304 -3.12 1.77 13.64
C GLN A 304 -3.95 2.64 14.59
N SER A 305 -4.26 3.87 14.20
CA SER A 305 -5.10 4.78 15.01
C SER A 305 -6.61 4.58 14.83
N SER A 306 -7.08 3.96 13.74
CA SER A 306 -8.52 3.85 13.46
C SER A 306 -9.14 2.46 13.56
N LYS A 307 -8.37 1.36 13.63
CA LYS A 307 -8.94 0.01 13.83
C LYS A 307 -8.03 -0.88 14.70
N ARG A 308 -8.44 -1.16 15.94
CA ARG A 308 -7.90 -2.31 16.68
C ARG A 308 -8.27 -3.59 15.92
N ARG A 309 -7.29 -4.25 15.29
CA ARG A 309 -7.44 -5.63 14.81
C ARG A 309 -7.27 -6.58 15.99
N ALA A 310 -8.06 -7.66 16.03
CA ALA A 310 -7.86 -8.73 16.99
C ALA A 310 -6.46 -9.34 16.77
N LEU A 311 -5.74 -9.55 17.89
CA LEU A 311 -4.40 -10.09 17.92
C LEU A 311 -4.44 -11.55 17.44
N VAL A 312 -3.99 -11.82 16.21
CA VAL A 312 -3.72 -13.17 15.74
C VAL A 312 -2.24 -13.43 15.95
N LEU A 313 -1.92 -14.16 17.01
CA LEU A 313 -0.57 -14.66 17.26
C LEU A 313 -0.29 -15.83 16.30
N PRO A 314 0.94 -15.97 15.79
CA PRO A 314 1.38 -17.19 15.10
C PRO A 314 1.23 -18.40 16.03
N ALA A 315 0.81 -19.55 15.50
CA ALA A 315 0.79 -20.79 16.28
C ALA A 315 2.18 -21.07 16.86
N PRO A 316 2.28 -21.51 18.14
CA PRO A 316 3.56 -21.75 18.79
C PRO A 316 4.34 -22.80 18.00
N GLN A 317 5.51 -22.42 17.48
CA GLN A 317 6.46 -23.37 16.90
C GLN A 317 7.28 -23.93 18.05
N VAL A 318 6.96 -25.15 18.45
CA VAL A 318 7.73 -25.91 19.44
C VAL A 318 8.86 -26.61 18.68
N GLY A 319 10.11 -26.38 19.07
CA GLY A 319 11.26 -27.05 18.43
C GLY A 319 11.26 -28.56 18.72
N GLU A 320 11.83 -29.39 17.84
CA GLU A 320 11.87 -30.85 18.03
C GLU A 320 12.45 -31.27 19.41
N GLY A 321 13.40 -30.51 19.95
CA GLY A 321 13.95 -30.76 21.29
C GLY A 321 12.98 -30.48 22.44
N GLU A 322 12.12 -29.47 22.30
CA GLU A 322 11.06 -29.19 23.29
C GLU A 322 9.92 -30.22 23.16
N LEU A 323 9.69 -30.76 21.95
CA LEU A 323 8.73 -31.82 21.71
C LEU A 323 9.17 -33.14 22.37
N GLU A 324 10.47 -33.47 22.30
CA GLU A 324 11.03 -34.63 23.01
C GLU A 324 10.94 -34.47 24.53
N GLU A 325 11.14 -33.26 25.05
CA GLU A 325 11.01 -32.97 26.49
C GLU A 325 9.56 -33.07 26.98
N ILE A 326 8.60 -32.60 26.17
CA ILE A 326 7.17 -32.72 26.46
C ILE A 326 6.70 -34.18 26.40
N VAL A 327 7.18 -34.97 25.42
CA VAL A 327 6.90 -36.40 25.33
C VAL A 327 7.52 -37.16 26.50
N LYS A 328 8.75 -36.81 26.90
CA LYS A 328 9.43 -37.41 28.05
C LYS A 328 8.72 -37.07 29.37
N MET A 329 8.23 -35.84 29.52
CA MET A 329 7.42 -35.43 30.67
C MET A 329 6.05 -36.14 30.68
N GLY A 330 5.45 -36.38 29.51
CA GLY A 330 4.23 -37.20 29.35
C GLY A 330 4.43 -38.66 29.75
N MET A 331 5.53 -39.30 29.31
CA MET A 331 5.86 -40.69 29.68
C MET A 331 6.18 -40.85 31.17
N VAL A 332 6.75 -39.83 31.82
CA VAL A 332 6.99 -39.82 33.27
C VAL A 332 5.67 -39.70 34.05
N GLY A 333 4.73 -38.88 33.56
CA GLY A 333 3.37 -38.80 34.12
C GLY A 333 2.60 -40.13 33.99
N GLU A 334 2.75 -40.81 32.87
CA GLU A 334 2.08 -42.11 32.61
C GLU A 334 2.67 -43.25 33.45
N ARG A 335 4.00 -43.29 33.65
CA ARG A 335 4.65 -44.23 34.57
C ARG A 335 4.24 -44.01 36.04
N ALA A 336 4.11 -42.76 36.48
CA ALA A 336 3.63 -42.44 37.82
C ALA A 336 2.16 -42.87 38.03
N ASN A 337 1.32 -42.73 37.00
CA ASN A 337 -0.08 -43.15 37.03
C ASN A 337 -0.22 -44.70 37.04
N MET A 338 0.64 -45.43 36.34
CA MET A 338 0.69 -46.90 36.38
C MET A 338 1.12 -47.45 37.75
N MET A 339 2.13 -46.84 38.39
CA MET A 339 2.54 -47.23 39.75
C MET A 339 1.52 -46.87 40.83
N ALA A 340 0.76 -45.78 40.66
CA ALA A 340 -0.32 -45.41 41.58
C ALA A 340 -1.55 -46.33 41.48
N ARG A 341 -1.76 -46.98 40.32
CA ARG A 341 -2.86 -47.95 40.11
C ARG A 341 -2.57 -49.35 40.65
N SER A 342 -1.31 -49.70 40.92
CA SER A 342 -0.91 -51.01 41.48
C SER A 342 -0.84 -51.05 43.01
N SER A 343 -1.18 -49.96 43.70
CA SER A 343 -1.18 -49.86 45.17
C SER A 343 -2.61 -49.91 45.71
N GLU A 344 -2.88 -50.75 46.71
CA GLU A 344 -4.24 -51.01 47.27
C GLU A 344 -4.79 -49.90 48.18
N ASN A 345 -4.08 -48.78 48.37
CA ASN A 345 -4.51 -47.69 49.27
C ASN A 345 -5.14 -46.50 48.51
N ASP A 346 -6.44 -46.30 48.74
CA ASP A 346 -7.32 -45.35 48.04
C ASP A 346 -6.98 -43.86 48.24
N ALA A 347 -6.21 -43.53 49.29
CA ALA A 347 -5.72 -42.15 49.54
C ALA A 347 -4.65 -41.68 48.53
N THR A 348 -3.93 -42.61 47.88
CA THR A 348 -2.90 -42.26 46.89
C THR A 348 -3.45 -42.09 45.47
N ARG A 349 -4.63 -42.66 45.19
CA ARG A 349 -5.33 -42.55 43.90
C ARG A 349 -5.86 -41.14 43.61
N GLY A 350 -6.22 -40.37 44.66
CA GLY A 350 -6.77 -39.02 44.53
C GLY A 350 -5.75 -37.89 44.33
N LEU A 351 -4.44 -38.18 44.47
CA LEU A 351 -3.38 -37.17 44.38
C LEU A 351 -2.76 -37.07 42.97
N VAL A 352 -3.10 -37.99 42.06
CA VAL A 352 -2.65 -37.95 40.65
C VAL A 352 -3.83 -37.54 39.79
N ASN A 353 -3.94 -36.24 39.50
CA ASN A 353 -5.00 -35.69 38.67
C ASN A 353 -4.84 -36.14 37.22
N THR A 354 -5.90 -36.72 36.65
CA THR A 354 -5.97 -37.09 35.22
C THR A 354 -6.19 -35.82 34.40
N TYR A 355 -5.22 -35.42 33.60
CA TYR A 355 -5.43 -34.39 32.58
C TYR A 355 -6.14 -35.03 31.38
N SER A 356 -7.47 -35.01 31.40
CA SER A 356 -8.26 -35.18 30.17
C SER A 356 -8.18 -33.89 29.36
N THR A 357 -7.87 -34.00 28.07
CA THR A 357 -7.89 -32.90 27.10
C THR A 357 -9.21 -32.13 27.17
N VAL A 358 -9.13 -30.86 27.54
CA VAL A 358 -10.26 -29.96 27.76
C VAL A 358 -11.03 -29.69 26.47
N ASN A 359 -12.34 -29.96 26.53
CA ASN A 359 -13.38 -29.53 25.59
C ASN A 359 -13.37 -28.01 25.37
N SER A 360 -13.12 -27.58 24.14
CA SER A 360 -13.18 -26.20 23.67
C SER A 360 -14.63 -25.80 23.35
N GLY A 361 -15.47 -25.66 24.38
CA GLY A 361 -16.90 -25.45 24.15
C GLY A 361 -17.72 -24.85 25.29
N ALA A 362 -17.17 -23.97 26.14
CA ALA A 362 -17.95 -23.03 26.96
C ALA A 362 -17.04 -21.94 27.55
N PRO A 363 -17.45 -20.66 27.57
CA PRO A 363 -16.65 -19.60 28.17
C PRO A 363 -16.72 -19.70 29.70
N ILE A 364 -15.69 -20.26 30.32
CA ILE A 364 -15.47 -20.17 31.77
C ILE A 364 -15.15 -18.70 32.09
N ARG A 365 -16.07 -18.05 32.80
CA ARG A 365 -15.91 -16.69 33.31
C ARG A 365 -14.93 -16.71 34.48
N THR A 366 -13.67 -16.40 34.22
CA THR A 366 -12.70 -16.14 35.28
C THR A 366 -13.08 -14.84 36.01
N PRO A 367 -12.96 -14.77 37.35
CA PRO A 367 -13.15 -13.51 38.06
C PRO A 367 -12.09 -12.53 37.57
N ARG A 368 -12.57 -11.43 36.98
CA ARG A 368 -11.72 -10.38 36.41
C ARG A 368 -10.96 -9.72 37.55
N ALA A 369 -9.62 -9.77 37.50
CA ALA A 369 -8.79 -8.96 38.37
C ALA A 369 -9.25 -7.48 38.30
N PRO A 370 -9.23 -6.73 39.41
CA PRO A 370 -9.54 -5.31 39.38
C PRO A 370 -8.67 -4.64 38.33
N ALA A 371 -9.27 -3.76 37.52
CA ALA A 371 -8.57 -3.10 36.44
C ALA A 371 -7.43 -2.26 37.03
N GLN A 372 -6.19 -2.65 36.76
CA GLN A 372 -5.02 -1.91 37.20
C GLN A 372 -5.00 -0.58 36.44
N GLU A 373 -5.04 0.54 37.17
CA GLU A 373 -4.95 1.86 36.57
C GLU A 373 -3.57 2.04 35.93
N ASP A 374 -3.56 2.50 34.68
CA ASP A 374 -2.33 2.63 33.90
C ASP A 374 -1.60 3.91 34.33
N HIS A 375 -0.77 3.79 35.37
CA HIS A 375 -0.10 4.90 36.03
C HIS A 375 0.75 5.76 35.08
N ILE A 376 1.32 5.16 34.03
CA ILE A 376 2.06 5.87 32.99
C ILE A 376 1.12 6.75 32.15
N ALA A 377 -0.08 6.26 31.84
CA ALA A 377 -1.07 7.04 31.11
C ALA A 377 -1.63 8.19 31.96
N ASN A 378 -1.77 7.99 33.27
CA ASN A 378 -2.15 9.05 34.20
C ASN A 378 -1.04 10.11 34.35
N GLU A 379 0.23 9.70 34.36
CA GLU A 379 1.36 10.62 34.41
C GLU A 379 1.50 11.44 33.12
N ILE A 380 1.29 10.80 31.95
CA ILE A 380 1.24 11.52 30.67
C ILE A 380 0.08 12.54 30.64
N ARG A 381 -1.06 12.23 31.27
CA ARG A 381 -2.17 13.19 31.43
C ARG A 381 -1.82 14.32 32.38
N ASN A 382 -1.13 14.06 33.48
CA ASN A 382 -0.64 15.09 34.41
C ASN A 382 0.36 16.03 33.71
N ILE A 383 1.34 15.49 32.98
CA ILE A 383 2.32 16.27 32.21
C ILE A 383 1.64 17.12 31.13
N ARG A 384 0.63 16.54 30.46
CA ARG A 384 -0.15 17.28 29.47
C ARG A 384 -0.99 18.39 30.11
N ALA A 385 -1.62 18.15 31.25
CA ALA A 385 -2.37 19.15 31.98
C ALA A 385 -1.46 20.31 32.45
N LEU A 386 -0.27 19.99 32.99
CA LEU A 386 0.73 20.97 33.43
C LEU A 386 1.31 21.83 32.30
N THR A 387 1.43 21.26 31.09
CA THR A 387 1.93 22.01 29.92
C THR A 387 0.85 22.84 29.23
N GLU A 388 -0.43 22.52 29.43
CA GLU A 388 -1.57 23.18 28.79
C GLU A 388 -2.13 24.35 29.61
N THR A 389 -1.87 24.40 30.93
CA THR A 389 -2.32 25.50 31.83
C THR A 389 -1.25 26.58 32.03
N GLN A 390 -1.59 27.86 31.83
CA GLN A 390 -0.72 29.01 32.17
C GLN A 390 -0.77 29.31 33.67
N SER A 391 0.39 29.68 34.24
CA SER A 391 0.64 29.95 35.68
C SER A 391 -0.50 30.65 36.45
N SER A 392 -0.76 30.15 37.66
CA SER A 392 -1.76 30.62 38.63
C SER A 392 -1.60 32.06 39.10
N LEU A 393 -0.47 32.73 38.79
CA LEU A 393 -0.29 34.16 39.06
C LEU A 393 -1.20 35.05 38.17
N LEU A 394 -1.83 34.46 37.15
CA LEU A 394 -2.80 35.12 36.27
C LEU A 394 -4.26 34.68 36.55
N GLY A 395 -4.57 34.22 37.77
CA GLY A 395 -5.95 34.05 38.24
C GLY A 395 -6.72 32.85 37.69
N GLY A 396 -6.04 31.81 37.20
CA GLY A 396 -6.67 30.54 36.83
C GLY A 396 -6.81 29.58 38.02
N GLU A 397 -7.92 28.85 38.11
CA GLU A 397 -8.08 27.73 39.04
C GLU A 397 -7.13 26.58 38.68
N ASN A 398 -6.47 25.99 39.69
CA ASN A 398 -5.56 24.87 39.50
C ASN A 398 -6.34 23.62 39.06
N THR A 399 -5.90 22.99 37.98
CA THR A 399 -6.45 21.71 37.51
C THR A 399 -6.07 20.58 38.47
N PRO A 400 -7.02 19.73 38.92
CA PRO A 400 -6.72 18.63 39.83
C PRO A 400 -5.82 17.59 39.13
N LEU A 401 -4.66 17.30 39.73
CA LEU A 401 -3.68 16.32 39.26
C LEU A 401 -3.89 14.98 40.00
N HIS A 402 -3.55 13.87 39.35
CA HIS A 402 -3.59 12.55 39.97
C HIS A 402 -2.29 12.32 40.75
N GLU A 403 -2.35 12.33 42.09
CA GLU A 403 -1.18 12.21 42.98
C GLU A 403 -1.15 10.85 43.72
N GLY A 404 0.04 10.43 44.17
CA GLY A 404 0.21 9.24 45.00
C GLY A 404 0.03 7.92 44.23
N ALA A 405 -0.85 7.04 44.74
CA ALA A 405 -1.04 5.68 44.24
C ALA A 405 -1.60 5.60 42.80
N GLY A 406 -2.02 6.72 42.21
CA GLY A 406 -2.51 6.81 40.82
C GLY A 406 -1.45 7.21 39.78
N SER A 407 -0.24 7.61 40.20
CA SER A 407 0.89 8.03 39.35
C SER A 407 2.03 6.98 39.38
N THR A 408 3.08 7.15 38.59
CA THR A 408 4.21 6.19 38.42
C THR A 408 5.08 6.01 39.68
N GLY A 409 4.67 6.54 40.84
CA GLY A 409 5.27 6.26 42.14
C GLY A 409 6.66 6.83 42.35
N PHE A 410 7.06 7.84 41.56
CA PHE A 410 8.39 8.44 41.60
C PHE A 410 8.36 9.80 42.31
N ASP A 411 8.38 9.77 43.64
CA ASP A 411 8.39 10.96 44.51
C ASP A 411 9.80 11.22 45.12
N GLY A 412 10.85 10.64 44.54
CA GLY A 412 12.24 10.77 45.01
C GLY A 412 13.27 9.97 44.20
N VAL A 413 14.56 10.08 44.57
CA VAL A 413 15.75 9.57 43.82
C VAL A 413 15.87 8.03 43.79
N THR A 414 15.02 7.29 44.49
CA THR A 414 15.02 5.82 44.46
C THR A 414 13.63 5.28 44.15
N PRO A 415 13.46 4.44 43.12
CA PRO A 415 12.17 3.85 42.79
C PRO A 415 11.73 2.87 43.87
N ARG A 416 10.46 2.96 44.32
CA ARG A 416 9.85 1.89 45.13
C ARG A 416 9.67 0.64 44.27
N ARG A 417 10.17 -0.49 44.76
CA ARG A 417 10.10 -1.80 44.08
C ARG A 417 8.66 -2.30 44.12
N GLN A 418 8.03 -2.43 42.95
CA GLN A 418 6.68 -2.98 42.83
C GLN A 418 6.69 -4.49 43.13
N GLN A 419 5.82 -4.92 44.03
CA GLN A 419 5.60 -6.32 44.37
C GLN A 419 4.55 -6.86 43.40
N MET A 420 4.94 -7.76 42.49
CA MET A 420 4.02 -8.45 41.60
C MET A 420 3.19 -9.44 42.42
N GLU A 421 1.91 -9.15 42.64
CA GLU A 421 0.99 -10.12 43.22
C GLU A 421 0.65 -11.18 42.17
N THR A 422 1.25 -12.36 42.33
CA THR A 422 0.84 -13.56 41.60
C THR A 422 -0.47 -14.07 42.19
N PRO A 423 -1.47 -14.43 41.38
CA PRO A 423 -2.70 -15.02 41.89
C PRO A 423 -2.37 -16.42 42.41
N ASN A 424 -2.27 -16.55 43.72
CA ASN A 424 -2.06 -17.83 44.39
C ASN A 424 -3.33 -18.70 44.20
N PRO A 425 -3.27 -19.84 43.49
CA PRO A 425 -4.45 -20.65 43.19
C PRO A 425 -4.86 -21.59 44.34
N MET A 426 -4.26 -21.45 45.53
CA MET A 426 -4.59 -22.23 46.73
C MET A 426 -5.07 -21.32 47.87
N ALA A 427 -6.26 -20.73 47.69
CA ALA A 427 -7.03 -20.18 48.79
C ALA A 427 -8.45 -20.74 48.74
N THR A 428 -8.63 -21.88 49.38
CA THR A 428 -9.92 -22.51 49.65
C THR A 428 -10.76 -21.61 50.59
N PRO A 429 -12.04 -21.33 50.30
CA PRO A 429 -12.89 -20.60 51.23
C PRO A 429 -13.49 -21.59 52.24
N PHE A 430 -12.77 -21.85 53.32
CA PHE A 430 -13.35 -22.44 54.53
C PHE A 430 -12.73 -21.78 55.76
N ARG A 431 -13.42 -20.77 56.30
CA ARG A 431 -13.64 -20.56 57.75
C ARG A 431 -14.44 -19.28 57.99
N ALA A 432 -15.60 -19.46 58.62
CA ALA A 432 -16.37 -18.43 59.28
C ALA A 432 -15.82 -18.16 60.69
N ASN A 433 -16.33 -17.07 61.29
CA ASN A 433 -16.17 -16.53 62.65
C ASN A 433 -15.01 -15.57 62.93
N GLY A 434 -15.37 -14.32 63.25
CA GLY A 434 -14.47 -13.29 63.76
C GLY A 434 -15.16 -11.95 64.00
N VAL A 435 -15.85 -11.87 65.13
CA VAL A 435 -16.51 -10.73 65.78
C VAL A 435 -15.69 -9.42 65.76
N GLY A 436 -16.31 -8.27 65.47
CA GLY A 436 -15.75 -6.97 65.90
C GLY A 436 -16.10 -5.74 65.05
N ALA A 437 -16.85 -4.82 65.67
CA ALA A 437 -16.94 -3.38 65.41
C ALA A 437 -17.95 -2.83 64.38
N THR A 438 -18.78 -1.95 64.94
CA THR A 438 -20.00 -1.24 64.53
C THR A 438 -19.76 0.04 63.69
N PRO A 439 -20.83 0.68 63.16
CA PRO A 439 -20.86 1.46 61.91
C PRO A 439 -20.86 2.99 62.13
N VAL A 440 -20.69 3.78 61.05
CA VAL A 440 -21.04 5.21 61.04
C VAL A 440 -21.79 5.59 59.75
N HIS A 441 -22.99 6.15 60.00
CA HIS A 441 -23.94 6.93 59.19
C HIS A 441 -23.32 8.00 58.25
N SER A 442 -23.96 8.65 57.28
CA SER A 442 -25.22 8.58 56.51
C SER A 442 -25.21 9.82 55.60
N ASN A 443 -25.58 9.72 54.31
CA ASN A 443 -26.54 10.61 53.63
C ASN A 443 -26.69 10.27 52.14
N LEU A 444 -27.90 9.85 51.79
CA LEU A 444 -28.46 9.57 50.46
C LEU A 444 -28.94 10.89 49.78
N PRO A 445 -29.35 10.94 48.49
CA PRO A 445 -30.30 10.00 47.87
C PRO A 445 -30.09 9.63 46.38
N GLY A 446 -30.44 8.38 46.04
CA GLY A 446 -30.90 8.05 44.69
C GLY A 446 -30.32 6.80 44.02
N ALA A 447 -30.45 5.62 44.63
CA ALA A 447 -30.46 4.36 43.88
C ALA A 447 -31.18 3.27 44.67
N THR A 448 -32.26 2.74 44.10
CA THR A 448 -33.06 1.62 44.60
C THR A 448 -32.24 0.32 44.64
N PRO A 449 -32.22 -0.43 45.75
CA PRO A 449 -31.58 -1.74 45.86
C PRO A 449 -32.61 -2.87 45.76
N MET A 450 -32.33 -3.91 44.96
CA MET A 450 -32.80 -5.30 45.08
C MET A 450 -31.99 -6.12 44.05
N ARG A 451 -31.53 -7.35 44.24
CA ARG A 451 -32.14 -8.51 44.90
C ARG A 451 -31.06 -9.55 45.21
N THR A 452 -31.23 -10.27 46.31
CA THR A 452 -30.39 -11.39 46.76
C THR A 452 -30.47 -12.61 45.82
N PRO A 453 -29.46 -13.50 45.82
CA PRO A 453 -29.55 -14.82 45.20
C PRO A 453 -30.40 -15.74 46.08
N ARG A 454 -31.59 -16.12 45.62
CA ARG A 454 -32.41 -17.17 46.23
C ARG A 454 -33.39 -17.70 45.19
N ASP A 455 -33.08 -18.86 44.59
CA ASP A 455 -33.80 -20.11 44.83
C ASP A 455 -33.30 -21.17 43.84
N ASN A 456 -32.72 -22.26 44.35
CA ASN A 456 -32.27 -23.40 43.56
C ASN A 456 -33.21 -24.62 43.75
N PHE A 457 -34.38 -24.39 44.34
CA PHE A 457 -35.43 -25.40 44.49
C PHE A 457 -36.73 -24.81 43.94
N ALA A 458 -37.18 -25.36 42.81
CA ALA A 458 -38.39 -24.94 42.12
C ALA A 458 -39.65 -25.14 42.99
N LEU A 459 -39.95 -24.16 43.84
CA LEU A 459 -41.07 -24.19 44.80
C LEU A 459 -42.15 -23.14 44.51
N ASN A 460 -42.22 -22.61 43.29
CA ASN A 460 -43.37 -21.86 42.79
C ASN A 460 -43.64 -22.27 41.34
N ALA A 461 -43.97 -23.54 41.15
CA ALA A 461 -44.77 -23.99 40.02
C ALA A 461 -46.20 -24.04 40.55
N ASP A 462 -46.99 -23.03 40.23
CA ASP A 462 -48.30 -23.22 39.63
C ASP A 462 -49.06 -21.90 39.48
N ASP A 463 -49.79 -21.87 38.38
CA ASP A 463 -50.96 -21.08 38.05
C ASP A 463 -50.85 -19.79 37.22
N GLU A 464 -51.79 -19.73 36.28
CA GLU A 464 -51.91 -18.82 35.15
C GLU A 464 -51.83 -17.33 35.55
N MET A 465 -50.83 -16.62 35.03
CA MET A 465 -50.97 -15.17 34.86
C MET A 465 -50.06 -14.65 33.73
N GLN A 466 -50.70 -14.26 32.65
CA GLN A 466 -50.11 -13.60 31.49
C GLN A 466 -49.68 -12.18 31.91
N LEU A 467 -48.40 -12.00 32.29
CA LEU A 467 -47.85 -10.68 32.60
C LEU A 467 -47.71 -9.84 31.31
N VAL A 468 -48.58 -8.83 31.19
CA VAL A 468 -48.52 -7.77 30.18
C VAL A 468 -47.20 -7.00 30.35
N GLY A 469 -46.27 -7.15 29.39
CA GLY A 469 -45.04 -6.33 29.34
C GLY A 469 -43.76 -6.98 28.81
N ALA A 470 -43.76 -8.24 28.36
CA ALA A 470 -42.55 -8.86 27.81
C ALA A 470 -42.33 -8.50 26.33
N THR A 471 -41.11 -8.12 25.95
CA THR A 471 -40.78 -7.91 24.53
C THR A 471 -40.79 -9.26 23.80
N PRO A 472 -41.13 -9.32 22.49
CA PRO A 472 -41.16 -10.58 21.73
C PRO A 472 -39.84 -11.38 21.76
N ARG A 473 -38.72 -10.71 22.06
CA ARG A 473 -37.40 -11.32 22.22
C ARG A 473 -37.27 -12.12 23.52
N ASP A 474 -37.88 -11.63 24.60
CA ASP A 474 -37.83 -12.27 25.92
C ASP A 474 -38.72 -13.52 25.97
N VAL A 475 -39.88 -13.48 25.30
CA VAL A 475 -40.75 -14.65 25.11
C VAL A 475 -40.05 -15.73 24.30
N LYS A 476 -39.29 -15.35 23.26
CA LYS A 476 -38.54 -16.29 22.42
C LYS A 476 -37.37 -16.92 23.17
N LEU A 477 -36.69 -16.15 24.02
CA LEU A 477 -35.62 -16.66 24.89
C LEU A 477 -36.13 -17.61 25.98
N ALA A 478 -37.30 -17.33 26.56
CA ALA A 478 -37.95 -18.23 27.51
C ALA A 478 -38.38 -19.55 26.85
N ALA A 479 -38.95 -19.50 25.64
CA ALA A 479 -39.31 -20.69 24.87
C ALA A 479 -38.10 -21.55 24.48
N ILE A 480 -36.98 -20.91 24.12
CA ILE A 480 -35.72 -21.61 23.81
C ILE A 480 -35.13 -22.26 25.07
N ALA A 481 -35.20 -21.58 26.22
CA ALA A 481 -34.73 -22.13 27.48
C ALA A 481 -35.56 -23.36 27.91
N GLN A 482 -36.88 -23.30 27.80
CA GLN A 482 -37.76 -24.45 28.07
C GLN A 482 -37.51 -25.63 27.13
N ASN A 483 -37.33 -25.36 25.82
CA ASN A 483 -37.01 -26.43 24.87
C ASN A 483 -35.67 -27.10 25.15
N ASN A 484 -34.65 -26.34 25.55
CA ASN A 484 -33.36 -26.91 25.91
C ASN A 484 -33.43 -27.71 27.21
N GLN A 485 -34.26 -27.29 28.17
CA GLN A 485 -34.48 -28.01 29.42
C GLN A 485 -35.24 -29.34 29.20
N LEU A 486 -36.27 -29.34 28.33
CA LEU A 486 -36.96 -30.56 27.90
C LEU A 486 -36.04 -31.51 27.14
N LYS A 487 -35.18 -30.98 26.26
CA LYS A 487 -34.24 -31.79 25.48
C LYS A 487 -33.18 -32.45 26.37
N GLN A 488 -32.72 -31.76 27.41
CA GLN A 488 -31.85 -32.35 28.43
C GLN A 488 -32.59 -33.36 29.33
N GLY A 489 -33.85 -33.09 29.68
CA GLY A 489 -34.70 -34.03 30.44
C GLY A 489 -34.93 -35.34 29.69
N LEU A 490 -35.31 -35.26 28.41
CA LEU A 490 -35.51 -36.43 27.54
C LEU A 490 -34.21 -37.20 27.26
N ALA A 491 -33.07 -36.50 27.17
CA ALA A 491 -31.77 -37.14 27.03
C ALA A 491 -31.27 -37.83 28.32
N SER A 492 -31.80 -37.43 29.49
CA SER A 492 -31.48 -38.03 30.79
C SER A 492 -32.32 -39.26 31.13
N LEU A 493 -33.31 -39.62 30.30
CA LEU A 493 -34.08 -40.84 30.48
C LEU A 493 -33.22 -42.07 30.14
N PRO A 494 -33.14 -43.09 31.01
CA PRO A 494 -32.51 -44.35 30.69
C PRO A 494 -33.19 -44.99 29.47
N LYS A 495 -32.42 -45.44 28.48
CA LYS A 495 -32.96 -46.17 27.34
C LYS A 495 -33.70 -47.43 27.85
N PRO A 496 -34.86 -47.79 27.27
CA PRO A 496 -35.57 -48.99 27.68
C PRO A 496 -34.68 -50.21 27.51
N LYS A 497 -34.66 -51.07 28.54
CA LYS A 497 -34.03 -52.39 28.47
C LYS A 497 -35.06 -53.33 27.86
N ASP A 498 -34.81 -53.77 26.64
CA ASP A 498 -35.61 -54.81 26.00
C ASP A 498 -35.42 -56.11 26.79
N THR A 499 -36.44 -56.48 27.56
CA THR A 499 -36.57 -57.82 28.11
C THR A 499 -37.13 -58.72 27.02
N GLU A 500 -36.35 -59.75 26.70
CA GLU A 500 -36.66 -60.89 25.84
C GLU A 500 -38.09 -61.41 26.05
N TRP A 501 -38.92 -61.34 24.99
CA TRP A 501 -40.03 -62.26 24.78
C TRP A 501 -39.97 -62.73 23.32
N GLU A 502 -39.63 -63.99 23.19
CA GLU A 502 -39.45 -64.78 21.98
C GLU A 502 -40.83 -65.07 21.35
N LEU A 503 -41.06 -64.60 20.12
CA LEU A 503 -42.17 -65.04 19.27
C LEU A 503 -41.58 -65.58 17.98
N GLU A 504 -41.42 -66.90 17.94
CA GLU A 504 -40.90 -67.65 16.80
C GLU A 504 -41.85 -67.56 15.59
N LEU A 505 -41.30 -67.18 14.43
CA LEU A 505 -41.85 -67.55 13.12
C LEU A 505 -40.71 -68.10 12.25
N PRO A 506 -40.90 -69.26 11.58
CA PRO A 506 -39.82 -70.18 11.21
C PRO A 506 -38.79 -69.73 10.15
N GLU A 507 -37.62 -70.36 10.28
CA GLU A 507 -36.40 -70.28 9.48
C GLU A 507 -36.60 -70.54 7.97
N GLU A 508 -35.89 -69.79 7.12
CA GLU A 508 -35.00 -70.40 6.12
C GLU A 508 -33.94 -69.40 5.59
N GLN A 509 -32.68 -69.78 5.85
CA GLN A 509 -31.45 -69.51 5.10
C GLN A 509 -30.79 -68.11 5.20
N GLN A 510 -29.79 -68.06 6.09
CA GLN A 510 -28.72 -67.08 6.16
C GLN A 510 -27.88 -67.07 4.86
N GLU A 511 -27.93 -65.98 4.10
CA GLU A 511 -26.74 -65.45 3.43
C GLU A 511 -26.17 -64.31 4.29
N SER A 512 -24.90 -64.45 4.67
CA SER A 512 -24.14 -63.48 5.44
C SER A 512 -23.91 -62.20 4.62
N MET A 513 -24.78 -61.20 4.80
CA MET A 513 -24.50 -59.82 4.38
C MET A 513 -23.81 -59.08 5.53
N ALA A 514 -22.58 -58.65 5.28
CA ALA A 514 -21.78 -57.86 6.19
C ALA A 514 -22.56 -56.62 6.68
N ILE A 515 -22.53 -56.40 7.99
CA ILE A 515 -22.87 -55.12 8.59
C ILE A 515 -21.78 -54.14 8.12
N GLU A 516 -22.06 -53.38 7.06
CA GLU A 516 -21.37 -52.11 6.83
C GLU A 516 -21.72 -51.23 8.04
N GLU A 517 -20.72 -51.01 8.89
CA GLU A 517 -20.75 -49.93 9.88
C GLU A 517 -21.24 -48.67 9.18
N LEU A 518 -22.36 -48.13 9.64
CA LEU A 518 -22.83 -46.82 9.25
C LEU A 518 -21.78 -45.83 9.77
N SER A 519 -20.73 -45.62 8.98
CA SER A 519 -19.82 -44.50 9.13
C SER A 519 -20.70 -43.25 9.17
N GLU A 520 -20.50 -42.41 10.18
CA GLU A 520 -21.02 -41.06 10.19
C GLU A 520 -20.41 -40.34 8.98
N GLU A 521 -21.02 -40.51 7.79
CA GLU A 521 -20.64 -39.77 6.59
C GLU A 521 -20.77 -38.28 6.90
N ASP A 522 -19.68 -37.54 6.71
CA ASP A 522 -19.62 -36.08 6.79
C ASP A 522 -20.86 -35.49 6.09
N ALA A 523 -21.55 -34.57 6.74
CA ALA A 523 -22.76 -33.94 6.20
C ALA A 523 -22.52 -33.37 4.78
N GLU A 524 -21.28 -32.97 4.48
CA GLU A 524 -20.82 -32.51 3.17
C GLU A 524 -20.88 -33.59 2.08
N LEU A 525 -20.58 -34.85 2.39
CA LEU A 525 -20.65 -35.96 1.43
C LEU A 525 -22.09 -36.33 1.11
N ARG A 526 -22.97 -36.32 2.12
CA ARG A 526 -24.40 -36.58 1.95
C ARG A 526 -25.07 -35.47 1.14
N ASP A 527 -24.75 -34.21 1.44
CA ASP A 527 -25.24 -33.06 0.67
C ASP A 527 -24.72 -33.09 -0.77
N ARG A 528 -23.45 -33.45 -0.98
CA ARG A 528 -22.87 -33.63 -2.32
C ARG A 528 -23.56 -34.74 -3.10
N ARG A 529 -23.86 -35.88 -2.48
CA ARG A 529 -24.57 -37.00 -3.11
C ARG A 529 -26.02 -36.60 -3.46
N ASN A 530 -26.71 -35.93 -2.54
CA ASN A 530 -28.06 -35.44 -2.78
C ASN A 530 -28.10 -34.41 -3.91
N LEU A 531 -27.11 -33.50 -3.96
CA LEU A 531 -26.98 -32.53 -5.05
C LEU A 531 -26.67 -33.21 -6.38
N GLN A 532 -25.83 -34.24 -6.40
CA GLN A 532 -25.57 -35.04 -7.59
C GLN A 532 -26.82 -35.79 -8.08
N ILE A 533 -27.63 -36.33 -7.16
CA ILE A 533 -28.90 -36.99 -7.50
C ILE A 533 -29.89 -35.97 -8.06
N GLN A 534 -30.01 -34.78 -7.45
CA GLN A 534 -30.86 -33.70 -7.95
C GLN A 534 -30.39 -33.21 -9.33
N GLU A 535 -29.10 -32.95 -9.51
CA GLU A 535 -28.54 -32.51 -10.79
C GLU A 535 -28.74 -33.58 -11.88
N ALA A 536 -28.62 -34.87 -11.54
CA ALA A 536 -28.89 -35.97 -12.46
C ALA A 536 -30.38 -36.03 -12.83
N GLN A 537 -31.30 -35.83 -11.88
CA GLN A 537 -32.74 -35.77 -12.13
C GLN A 537 -33.10 -34.56 -13.00
N GLU A 538 -32.56 -33.37 -12.72
CA GLU A 538 -32.76 -32.17 -13.53
C GLU A 538 -32.26 -32.34 -14.96
N LYS A 539 -31.11 -33.02 -15.15
CA LYS A 539 -30.58 -33.34 -16.48
C LYS A 539 -31.48 -34.32 -17.24
N LEU A 540 -32.02 -35.34 -16.56
CA LEU A 540 -32.97 -36.27 -17.17
C LEU A 540 -34.28 -35.57 -17.54
N GLU A 541 -34.82 -34.73 -16.65
CA GLU A 541 -36.00 -33.92 -16.94
C GLU A 541 -35.75 -32.94 -18.09
N PHE A 542 -34.58 -32.30 -18.15
CA PHE A 542 -34.22 -31.40 -19.26
C PHE A 542 -34.12 -32.15 -20.59
N ARG A 543 -33.58 -33.38 -20.60
CA ARG A 543 -33.56 -34.25 -21.79
C ARG A 543 -34.95 -34.74 -22.22
N ARG A 544 -35.92 -34.77 -21.30
CA ARG A 544 -37.34 -35.06 -21.59
C ARG A 544 -38.12 -33.83 -22.09
N ARG A 545 -37.57 -32.61 -21.96
CA ARG A 545 -38.17 -31.40 -22.54
C ARG A 545 -38.05 -31.42 -24.06
N THR A 546 -38.87 -30.61 -24.73
CA THR A 546 -38.88 -30.49 -26.19
C THR A 546 -37.55 -29.97 -26.74
N GLN A 547 -37.26 -30.28 -28.01
CA GLN A 547 -36.03 -29.82 -28.67
C GLN A 547 -35.92 -28.28 -28.72
N VAL A 548 -37.05 -27.58 -28.78
CA VAL A 548 -37.13 -26.10 -28.73
C VAL A 548 -36.57 -25.60 -27.39
N MET A 549 -36.97 -26.22 -26.28
CA MET A 549 -36.47 -25.92 -24.93
C MET A 549 -35.00 -26.30 -24.76
N GLN A 550 -34.57 -27.44 -25.30
CA GLN A 550 -33.18 -27.91 -25.21
C GLN A 550 -32.21 -27.00 -25.99
N LYS A 551 -32.64 -26.47 -27.14
CA LYS A 551 -31.84 -25.58 -28.00
C LYS A 551 -31.97 -24.10 -27.61
N GLY A 552 -32.81 -23.76 -26.63
CA GLY A 552 -33.00 -22.38 -26.18
C GLY A 552 -33.63 -21.46 -27.24
N LEU A 553 -34.45 -22.01 -28.13
CA LEU A 553 -35.08 -21.25 -29.21
C LEU A 553 -36.23 -20.37 -28.68
N PRO A 554 -36.52 -19.23 -29.33
CA PRO A 554 -37.58 -18.31 -28.91
C PRO A 554 -38.96 -18.98 -28.95
N ARG A 555 -39.77 -18.76 -27.91
CA ARG A 555 -41.15 -19.28 -27.79
C ARG A 555 -42.17 -18.15 -27.90
N ALA A 556 -43.34 -18.44 -28.43
CA ALA A 556 -44.41 -17.46 -28.59
C ALA A 556 -44.92 -16.94 -27.23
N THR A 557 -45.11 -15.62 -27.14
CA THR A 557 -45.59 -14.94 -25.93
C THR A 557 -47.12 -14.92 -25.82
N VAL A 558 -47.82 -14.98 -26.95
CA VAL A 558 -49.28 -15.10 -27.00
C VAL A 558 -49.63 -16.37 -27.76
N LEU A 559 -50.30 -17.31 -27.09
CA LEU A 559 -50.70 -18.59 -27.66
C LEU A 559 -52.18 -18.85 -27.38
N ASP A 560 -52.94 -19.07 -28.45
CA ASP A 560 -54.35 -19.49 -28.37
C ASP A 560 -54.46 -20.94 -28.84
N ILE A 561 -54.69 -21.84 -27.88
CA ILE A 561 -54.64 -23.29 -28.08
C ILE A 561 -55.74 -23.75 -29.04
N ASP A 562 -56.94 -23.17 -28.94
CA ASP A 562 -58.10 -23.59 -29.72
C ASP A 562 -57.95 -23.19 -31.20
N VAL A 563 -57.34 -22.04 -31.46
CA VAL A 563 -57.04 -21.57 -32.83
C VAL A 563 -55.97 -22.44 -33.49
N ILE A 564 -54.90 -22.76 -32.77
CA ILE A 564 -53.80 -23.57 -33.30
C ILE A 564 -54.29 -25.01 -33.60
N MET A 565 -55.10 -25.59 -32.71
CA MET A 565 -55.69 -26.92 -32.94
C MET A 565 -56.66 -26.94 -34.12
N LYS A 566 -57.43 -25.87 -34.32
CA LYS A 566 -58.32 -25.73 -35.49
C LYS A 566 -57.51 -25.65 -36.79
N ASN A 567 -56.47 -24.84 -36.85
CA ASN A 567 -55.60 -24.71 -38.02
C ASN A 567 -54.93 -26.05 -38.38
N ALA A 568 -54.48 -26.82 -37.37
CA ALA A 568 -53.92 -28.14 -37.60
C ALA A 568 -54.94 -29.16 -38.16
N SER A 569 -56.23 -28.96 -37.88
CA SER A 569 -57.31 -29.82 -38.40
C SER A 569 -57.77 -29.48 -39.83
N GLU A 570 -57.45 -28.28 -40.32
CA GLU A 570 -57.83 -27.79 -41.65
C GLU A 570 -56.85 -28.25 -42.76
N ILE A 571 -55.71 -28.85 -42.39
CA ILE A 571 -54.70 -29.36 -43.33
C ILE A 571 -55.21 -30.62 -44.01
N ALA A 572 -55.29 -30.58 -45.35
CA ALA A 572 -55.87 -31.66 -46.16
C ALA A 572 -55.00 -32.93 -46.26
N ASP A 573 -53.68 -32.81 -46.08
CA ASP A 573 -52.77 -33.97 -46.10
C ASP A 573 -52.85 -34.73 -44.76
N PRO A 574 -53.21 -36.02 -44.77
CA PRO A 574 -53.41 -36.79 -43.54
C PRO A 574 -52.13 -36.97 -42.72
N VAL A 575 -50.95 -37.01 -43.37
CA VAL A 575 -49.67 -37.22 -42.67
C VAL A 575 -49.20 -35.93 -42.02
N ILE A 576 -49.16 -34.84 -42.79
CA ILE A 576 -48.75 -33.52 -42.29
C ILE A 576 -49.75 -33.03 -41.23
N GLY A 577 -51.05 -33.24 -41.45
CA GLY A 577 -52.08 -32.89 -40.49
C GLY A 577 -52.01 -33.71 -39.19
N ALA A 578 -51.43 -34.92 -39.19
CA ALA A 578 -51.15 -35.66 -37.96
C ALA A 578 -49.97 -35.05 -37.18
N ILE A 579 -48.89 -34.72 -37.89
CA ILE A 579 -47.69 -34.09 -37.30
C ILE A 579 -48.01 -32.72 -36.69
N GLU A 580 -48.75 -31.88 -37.40
CA GLU A 580 -49.13 -30.54 -36.93
C GLU A 580 -50.08 -30.59 -35.72
N ARG A 581 -50.97 -31.59 -35.66
CA ARG A 581 -51.83 -31.81 -34.48
C ARG A 581 -51.01 -32.23 -33.26
N GLU A 582 -50.03 -33.12 -33.42
CA GLU A 582 -49.14 -33.52 -32.33
C GLU A 582 -48.23 -32.37 -31.90
N ALA A 583 -47.68 -31.61 -32.85
CA ALA A 583 -46.86 -30.43 -32.59
C ALA A 583 -47.65 -29.34 -31.83
N ALA A 584 -48.91 -29.09 -32.21
CA ALA A 584 -49.80 -28.18 -31.50
C ALA A 584 -50.06 -28.60 -30.04
N LEU A 585 -50.27 -29.90 -29.80
CA LEU A 585 -50.44 -30.44 -28.45
C LEU A 585 -49.17 -30.26 -27.60
N ILE A 586 -48.01 -30.56 -28.17
CA ILE A 586 -46.70 -30.39 -27.51
C ILE A 586 -46.46 -28.92 -27.17
N LEU A 587 -46.73 -28.01 -28.11
CA LEU A 587 -46.58 -26.56 -27.92
C LEU A 587 -47.49 -26.03 -26.79
N ALA A 588 -48.74 -26.51 -26.75
CA ALA A 588 -49.70 -26.15 -25.70
C ALA A 588 -49.25 -26.63 -24.31
N ASN A 589 -48.71 -27.85 -24.21
CA ASN A 589 -48.18 -28.38 -22.95
C ASN A 589 -46.95 -27.60 -22.49
N ASP A 590 -46.01 -27.29 -23.39
CA ASP A 590 -44.81 -26.51 -23.07
C ASP A 590 -45.15 -25.10 -22.57
N ALA A 591 -46.12 -24.42 -23.21
CA ALA A 591 -46.56 -23.09 -22.82
C ALA A 591 -47.17 -23.04 -21.42
N LEU A 592 -47.81 -24.12 -20.98
CA LEU A 592 -48.44 -24.23 -19.66
C LEU A 592 -47.47 -24.71 -18.58
N LYS A 593 -46.66 -25.72 -18.88
CA LYS A 593 -45.70 -26.31 -17.93
C LYS A 593 -44.49 -25.41 -17.71
N TYR A 594 -44.08 -24.66 -18.73
CA TYR A 594 -42.92 -23.77 -18.71
C TYR A 594 -43.24 -22.39 -19.31
N PRO A 595 -44.10 -21.59 -18.65
CA PRO A 595 -44.53 -20.29 -19.17
C PRO A 595 -43.37 -19.30 -19.24
N VAL A 596 -43.28 -18.55 -20.34
CA VAL A 596 -42.35 -17.43 -20.48
C VAL A 596 -42.90 -16.24 -19.69
N ALA A 597 -42.02 -15.45 -19.06
CA ALA A 597 -42.43 -14.26 -18.32
C ALA A 597 -43.24 -13.29 -19.23
N GLY A 598 -44.46 -12.95 -18.82
CA GLY A 598 -45.37 -12.09 -19.60
C GLY A 598 -46.22 -12.82 -20.65
N SER A 599 -46.13 -14.16 -20.74
CA SER A 599 -46.93 -14.92 -21.71
C SER A 599 -48.42 -15.01 -21.34
N LYS A 600 -49.29 -15.00 -22.36
CA LYS A 600 -50.75 -15.19 -22.23
C LYS A 600 -51.14 -16.43 -23.02
N VAL A 601 -51.57 -17.47 -22.30
CA VAL A 601 -52.10 -18.71 -22.89
C VAL A 601 -53.62 -18.73 -22.72
N ARG A 602 -54.36 -18.96 -23.82
CA ARG A 602 -55.82 -19.10 -23.83
C ARG A 602 -56.21 -20.50 -24.30
N GLY A 603 -57.22 -21.11 -23.67
CA GLY A 603 -57.73 -22.45 -23.98
C GLY A 603 -57.44 -23.50 -22.89
N ALA A 604 -58.05 -24.68 -23.03
CA ALA A 604 -57.91 -25.79 -22.08
C ALA A 604 -56.98 -26.89 -22.66
N PRO A 605 -55.95 -27.35 -21.92
CA PRO A 605 -55.03 -28.37 -22.42
C PRO A 605 -55.67 -29.76 -22.49
N ARG A 606 -55.19 -30.55 -23.46
CA ARG A 606 -55.39 -32.01 -23.49
C ARG A 606 -54.12 -32.68 -22.97
N ASN A 607 -54.29 -33.79 -22.26
CA ASN A 607 -53.17 -34.54 -21.70
C ASN A 607 -52.35 -35.19 -22.83
N ILE A 608 -51.02 -35.16 -22.74
CA ILE A 608 -50.13 -35.84 -23.69
C ILE A 608 -49.81 -37.22 -23.14
N ASP A 609 -49.72 -38.22 -24.02
CA ASP A 609 -49.28 -39.57 -23.68
C ASP A 609 -47.80 -39.56 -23.24
N ASN A 610 -47.50 -40.21 -22.12
CA ASN A 610 -46.14 -40.33 -21.61
C ASN A 610 -45.52 -41.64 -22.11
N PHE A 611 -44.43 -41.55 -22.87
CA PHE A 611 -43.65 -42.71 -23.35
C PHE A 611 -42.40 -42.94 -22.48
N GLY A 612 -41.97 -44.20 -22.37
CA GLY A 612 -40.74 -44.55 -21.65
C GLY A 612 -39.48 -44.04 -22.38
N ASP A 613 -38.41 -43.73 -21.64
CA ASP A 613 -37.15 -43.25 -22.24
C ASP A 613 -36.51 -44.30 -23.18
N ASP A 614 -36.66 -45.59 -22.84
CA ASP A 614 -36.17 -46.71 -23.66
C ASP A 614 -36.94 -46.86 -24.97
N GLU A 615 -38.26 -46.65 -24.93
CA GLU A 615 -39.13 -46.68 -26.11
C GLU A 615 -38.82 -45.51 -27.04
N LEU A 616 -38.63 -44.30 -26.48
CA LEU A 616 -38.23 -43.12 -27.24
C LEU A 616 -36.83 -43.27 -27.85
N ALA A 617 -35.91 -43.95 -27.17
CA ALA A 617 -34.58 -44.24 -27.70
C ALA A 617 -34.64 -45.23 -28.87
N GLN A 618 -35.45 -46.30 -28.74
CA GLN A 618 -35.68 -47.26 -29.81
C GLN A 618 -36.36 -46.62 -31.02
N ALA A 619 -37.39 -45.79 -30.81
CA ALA A 619 -38.07 -45.06 -31.87
C ALA A 619 -37.13 -44.09 -32.61
N ARG A 620 -36.29 -43.34 -31.89
CA ARG A 620 -35.26 -42.47 -32.50
C ARG A 620 -34.25 -43.27 -33.33
N LEU A 621 -33.86 -44.44 -32.85
CA LEU A 621 -32.95 -45.32 -33.58
C LEU A 621 -33.60 -45.87 -34.86
N GLN A 622 -34.88 -46.26 -34.81
CA GLN A 622 -35.63 -46.69 -35.98
C GLN A 622 -35.80 -45.56 -37.01
N ILE A 623 -36.15 -44.34 -36.56
CA ILE A 623 -36.24 -43.16 -37.43
C ILE A 623 -34.89 -42.89 -38.12
N LEU A 624 -33.77 -42.99 -37.38
CA LEU A 624 -32.44 -42.80 -37.96
C LEU A 624 -32.04 -43.89 -38.97
N LEU A 625 -32.57 -45.11 -38.84
CA LEU A 625 -32.32 -46.19 -39.78
C LEU A 625 -33.19 -46.10 -41.04
N GLU A 626 -34.39 -45.52 -40.92
CA GLU A 626 -35.35 -45.40 -42.03
C GLU A 626 -35.26 -44.07 -42.79
N ALA A 627 -34.78 -43.00 -42.15
CA ALA A 627 -34.66 -41.69 -42.79
C ALA A 627 -33.49 -41.66 -43.79
N PRO A 628 -33.73 -41.35 -45.08
CA PRO A 628 -32.64 -41.17 -46.05
C PRO A 628 -31.81 -39.94 -45.67
N ASN A 629 -30.48 -40.08 -45.68
CA ASN A 629 -29.52 -39.03 -45.34
C ASN A 629 -29.65 -37.73 -46.17
N GLU A 630 -30.40 -37.76 -47.27
CA GLU A 630 -30.65 -36.60 -48.14
C GLU A 630 -31.60 -35.58 -47.48
N VAL A 631 -32.64 -36.02 -46.78
CA VAL A 631 -33.63 -35.11 -46.14
C VAL A 631 -33.04 -34.39 -44.91
N ALA A 632 -32.03 -34.98 -44.27
CA ALA A 632 -31.32 -34.37 -43.14
C ALA A 632 -30.48 -33.13 -43.54
N ASN A 633 -30.16 -32.99 -44.83
CA ASN A 633 -29.30 -31.91 -45.35
C ASN A 633 -30.08 -30.73 -45.97
N GLU A 634 -31.36 -30.88 -46.32
CA GLU A 634 -32.15 -29.80 -46.95
C GLU A 634 -32.73 -28.79 -45.94
N GLY A 635 -33.15 -29.24 -44.76
CA GLY A 635 -33.64 -28.38 -43.67
C GLY A 635 -32.71 -27.21 -43.28
N PRO A 636 -31.39 -27.40 -43.13
CA PRO A 636 -30.48 -26.30 -42.82
C PRO A 636 -30.25 -25.32 -43.98
N GLU A 637 -30.45 -25.71 -45.24
CA GLU A 637 -30.30 -24.78 -46.38
C GLU A 637 -31.49 -23.83 -46.52
N PHE A 638 -32.71 -24.34 -46.34
CA PHE A 638 -33.90 -23.48 -46.33
C PHE A 638 -33.83 -22.46 -45.18
N PHE A 639 -33.46 -22.92 -43.98
CA PHE A 639 -33.26 -22.03 -42.83
C PHE A 639 -32.12 -21.03 -43.05
N ARG A 640 -30.98 -21.47 -43.62
CA ARG A 640 -29.87 -20.56 -43.95
C ARG A 640 -30.26 -19.51 -44.99
N SER A 641 -31.05 -19.87 -46.00
CA SER A 641 -31.50 -18.91 -47.01
C SER A 641 -32.42 -17.84 -46.41
N ALA A 642 -33.40 -18.25 -45.59
CA ALA A 642 -34.30 -17.33 -44.90
C ALA A 642 -33.55 -16.48 -43.85
N TRP A 643 -32.51 -17.05 -43.22
CA TRP A 643 -31.66 -16.35 -42.27
C TRP A 643 -30.74 -15.32 -42.94
N ASP A 644 -30.11 -15.68 -44.06
CA ASP A 644 -29.25 -14.78 -44.83
C ASP A 644 -30.05 -13.65 -45.49
N ASP A 645 -31.27 -13.92 -45.95
CA ASP A 645 -32.15 -12.88 -46.49
C ASP A 645 -32.62 -11.90 -45.40
N ALA A 646 -32.80 -12.36 -44.15
CA ALA A 646 -33.07 -11.49 -43.00
C ALA A 646 -31.85 -10.66 -42.55
N GLN A 647 -30.62 -11.04 -42.92
CA GLN A 647 -29.39 -10.31 -42.58
C GLN A 647 -28.89 -9.36 -43.67
N LYS A 648 -29.44 -9.40 -44.89
CA LYS A 648 -29.07 -8.50 -45.99
C LYS A 648 -29.57 -7.05 -45.80
N SER A 649 -30.50 -6.80 -44.89
CA SER A 649 -30.88 -5.43 -44.54
C SER A 649 -29.78 -4.74 -43.73
N SER A 650 -29.43 -3.50 -44.07
CA SER A 650 -28.44 -2.68 -43.34
C SER A 650 -28.89 -2.30 -41.90
N LEU A 651 -30.09 -2.69 -41.50
CA LEU A 651 -30.63 -2.56 -40.15
C LEU A 651 -30.41 -3.87 -39.39
N LEU A 652 -30.09 -3.77 -38.10
CA LEU A 652 -29.90 -4.94 -37.23
C LEU A 652 -31.07 -5.93 -37.39
N PRO A 653 -30.81 -7.26 -37.47
CA PRO A 653 -31.85 -8.26 -37.73
C PRO A 653 -33.03 -8.11 -36.75
N GLY A 654 -34.23 -7.87 -37.30
CA GLY A 654 -35.47 -7.69 -36.54
C GLY A 654 -36.08 -6.28 -36.56
N LEU A 655 -35.37 -5.26 -37.05
CA LEU A 655 -35.89 -3.89 -37.13
C LEU A 655 -36.68 -3.60 -38.42
N SER A 656 -36.48 -4.36 -39.49
CA SER A 656 -37.13 -4.13 -40.80
C SER A 656 -38.61 -4.55 -40.88
N ALA A 657 -39.17 -5.09 -39.79
CA ALA A 657 -40.55 -5.58 -39.74
C ALA A 657 -41.54 -4.58 -39.13
N TYR A 658 -41.06 -3.46 -38.60
CA TYR A 658 -41.90 -2.37 -38.11
C TYR A 658 -42.05 -1.36 -39.26
N GLY A 659 -43.27 -1.22 -39.79
CA GLY A 659 -43.57 -0.28 -40.86
C GLY A 659 -43.41 1.17 -40.41
N ASP A 660 -43.19 2.05 -41.38
CA ASP A 660 -42.89 3.50 -41.27
C ASP A 660 -43.89 4.36 -40.44
N ASP A 661 -44.86 3.79 -39.73
CA ASP A 661 -45.92 4.52 -39.01
C ASP A 661 -45.64 4.73 -37.50
N ASP A 662 -44.61 4.10 -36.92
CA ASP A 662 -44.23 4.28 -35.51
C ASP A 662 -42.89 5.05 -35.38
N GLU A 663 -42.90 6.38 -35.58
CA GLU A 663 -41.72 7.28 -35.52
C GLU A 663 -40.98 7.31 -34.14
N VAL A 664 -41.34 6.47 -33.16
CA VAL A 664 -40.80 6.55 -31.79
C VAL A 664 -39.70 5.53 -31.46
N ASP A 665 -39.54 4.38 -32.10
CA ASP A 665 -38.69 3.32 -31.51
C ASP A 665 -37.41 2.91 -32.26
N GLU A 666 -37.04 3.51 -33.39
CA GLU A 666 -35.76 3.13 -34.03
C GLU A 666 -34.53 3.67 -33.27
N HIS A 667 -34.57 4.94 -32.88
CA HIS A 667 -33.47 5.56 -32.14
C HIS A 667 -33.36 4.95 -30.74
N GLN A 668 -34.47 4.66 -30.08
CA GLN A 668 -34.47 4.08 -28.74
C GLN A 668 -33.93 2.64 -28.75
N MET A 669 -34.28 1.83 -29.75
CA MET A 669 -33.74 0.47 -29.89
C MET A 669 -32.24 0.45 -30.26
N LEU A 670 -31.77 1.40 -31.07
CA LEU A 670 -30.33 1.55 -31.33
C LEU A 670 -29.55 1.94 -30.06
N VAL A 671 -30.12 2.83 -29.23
CA VAL A 671 -29.54 3.21 -27.95
C VAL A 671 -29.48 2.00 -27.01
N GLU A 672 -30.54 1.21 -26.91
CA GLU A 672 -30.56 -0.01 -26.09
C GLU A 672 -29.55 -1.07 -26.57
N ALA A 673 -29.38 -1.23 -27.89
CA ALA A 673 -28.38 -2.13 -28.46
C ALA A 673 -26.94 -1.66 -28.15
N ILE A 674 -26.68 -0.36 -28.24
CA ILE A 674 -25.39 0.24 -27.86
C ILE A 674 -25.13 0.06 -26.36
N ASP A 675 -26.14 0.28 -25.52
CA ASP A 675 -26.03 0.08 -24.07
C ASP A 675 -25.73 -1.38 -23.72
N ASN A 676 -26.39 -2.34 -24.39
CA ASN A 676 -26.09 -3.77 -24.23
C ASN A 676 -24.66 -4.14 -24.67
N ILE A 677 -24.18 -3.58 -25.78
CA ILE A 677 -22.79 -3.77 -26.22
C ILE A 677 -21.83 -3.14 -25.20
N GLN A 678 -22.14 -1.95 -24.70
CA GLN A 678 -21.33 -1.27 -23.70
C GLN A 678 -21.23 -2.10 -22.41
N ASP A 679 -22.34 -2.68 -21.95
CA ASP A 679 -22.36 -3.57 -20.80
C ASP A 679 -21.58 -4.87 -21.06
N SER A 680 -21.64 -5.42 -22.28
CA SER A 680 -20.81 -6.58 -22.67
C SER A 680 -19.31 -6.25 -22.65
N ILE A 681 -18.92 -5.05 -23.08
CA ILE A 681 -17.53 -4.58 -23.06
C ILE A 681 -17.09 -4.38 -21.61
N VAL A 682 -17.93 -3.77 -20.77
CA VAL A 682 -17.62 -3.54 -19.36
C VAL A 682 -17.45 -4.88 -18.62
N THR A 683 -18.33 -5.85 -18.85
CA THR A 683 -18.23 -7.19 -18.24
C THR A 683 -17.00 -7.95 -18.74
N SER A 684 -16.71 -7.92 -20.04
CA SER A 684 -15.49 -8.51 -20.61
C SER A 684 -14.23 -7.86 -20.04
N ALA A 685 -14.19 -6.53 -19.95
CA ALA A 685 -13.08 -5.79 -19.36
C ALA A 685 -12.91 -6.10 -17.86
N GLN A 686 -14.00 -6.27 -17.11
CA GLN A 686 -13.92 -6.69 -15.71
C GLN A 686 -13.36 -8.10 -15.57
N ASN A 687 -13.74 -9.03 -16.46
CA ASN A 687 -13.21 -10.38 -16.48
C ASN A 687 -11.74 -10.42 -16.89
N GLY A 688 -11.36 -9.64 -17.90
CA GLY A 688 -9.97 -9.41 -18.31
C GLY A 688 -9.13 -8.88 -17.15
N ASN A 689 -9.60 -7.84 -16.45
CA ASN A 689 -8.93 -7.29 -15.28
C ASN A 689 -8.76 -8.30 -14.14
N LYS A 690 -9.76 -9.18 -13.92
CA LYS A 690 -9.65 -10.26 -12.92
C LYS A 690 -8.59 -11.29 -13.35
N ALA A 691 -8.57 -11.67 -14.62
CA ALA A 691 -7.58 -12.60 -15.18
C ALA A 691 -6.17 -12.00 -15.13
N GLU A 692 -6.00 -10.74 -15.52
CA GLU A 692 -4.73 -10.01 -15.44
C GLU A 692 -4.23 -9.88 -14.01
N LYS A 693 -5.10 -9.60 -13.03
CA LYS A 693 -4.70 -9.57 -11.62
C LYS A 693 -4.23 -10.93 -11.11
N LYS A 694 -4.91 -12.01 -11.51
CA LYS A 694 -4.48 -13.39 -11.19
C LYS A 694 -3.14 -13.72 -11.87
N LEU A 695 -3.01 -13.41 -13.16
CA LEU A 695 -1.78 -13.61 -13.91
C LEU A 695 -0.63 -12.77 -13.34
N ALA A 696 -0.87 -11.53 -12.95
CA ALA A 696 0.13 -10.67 -12.35
C ALA A 696 0.58 -11.19 -10.97
N LEU A 697 -0.32 -11.78 -10.18
CA LEU A 697 0.03 -12.40 -8.91
C LEU A 697 0.98 -13.60 -9.10
N HIS A 698 0.70 -14.47 -10.08
CA HIS A 698 1.52 -15.66 -10.35
C HIS A 698 2.77 -15.36 -11.17
N LEU A 699 2.63 -14.64 -12.29
CA LEU A 699 3.71 -14.34 -13.23
C LEU A 699 4.55 -13.13 -12.83
N GLY A 700 4.05 -12.21 -12.01
CA GLY A 700 4.81 -11.01 -11.64
C GLY A 700 6.12 -11.33 -10.94
N GLY A 701 6.12 -12.32 -10.04
CA GLY A 701 7.34 -12.82 -9.40
C GLY A 701 8.31 -13.45 -10.41
N TYR A 702 7.80 -14.28 -11.32
CA TYR A 702 8.62 -14.91 -12.36
C TYR A 702 9.17 -13.91 -13.38
N GLN A 703 8.40 -12.89 -13.75
CA GLN A 703 8.87 -11.80 -14.62
C GLN A 703 9.97 -10.99 -13.95
N ASN A 704 9.85 -10.69 -12.66
CA ASN A 704 10.90 -10.00 -11.91
C ASN A 704 12.16 -10.86 -11.81
N ARG A 705 12.01 -12.16 -11.54
CA ARG A 705 13.14 -13.11 -11.53
C ARG A 705 13.80 -13.21 -12.91
N SER A 706 13.02 -13.26 -13.98
CA SER A 706 13.51 -13.27 -15.37
C SER A 706 14.30 -11.99 -15.68
N LYS A 707 13.79 -10.82 -15.29
CA LYS A 707 14.50 -9.55 -15.44
C LYS A 707 15.84 -9.54 -14.70
N ILE A 708 15.86 -9.96 -13.44
CA ILE A 708 17.08 -10.05 -12.63
C ILE A 708 18.09 -11.04 -13.24
N LEU A 709 17.62 -12.18 -13.73
CA LEU A 709 18.51 -13.15 -14.38
C LEU A 709 19.08 -12.59 -15.68
N ARG A 710 18.26 -11.87 -16.47
CA ARG A 710 18.72 -11.23 -17.70
C ARG A 710 19.78 -10.16 -17.43
N THR A 711 19.62 -9.35 -16.39
CA THR A 711 20.64 -8.36 -16.02
C THR A 711 21.93 -9.03 -15.55
N LYS A 712 21.83 -10.06 -14.69
CA LYS A 712 23.00 -10.82 -14.23
C LYS A 712 23.76 -11.50 -15.36
N ILE A 713 23.04 -12.06 -16.34
CA ILE A 713 23.66 -12.66 -17.53
C ILE A 713 24.37 -11.59 -18.36
N GLY A 714 23.76 -10.41 -18.51
CA GLY A 714 24.39 -9.27 -19.20
C GLY A 714 25.68 -8.81 -18.50
N GLU A 715 25.64 -8.61 -17.18
CA GLU A 715 26.80 -8.21 -16.38
C GLU A 715 27.92 -9.26 -16.43
N ALA A 716 27.57 -10.55 -16.35
CA ALA A 716 28.54 -11.63 -16.47
C ALA A 716 29.19 -11.68 -17.86
N ALA A 717 28.43 -11.44 -18.93
CA ALA A 717 28.96 -11.38 -20.29
C ALA A 717 29.91 -10.19 -20.49
N GLU A 718 29.58 -9.02 -19.93
CA GLU A 718 30.47 -7.85 -19.94
C GLU A 718 31.76 -8.10 -19.14
N ALA A 719 31.64 -8.72 -17.96
CA ALA A 719 32.79 -9.09 -17.14
C ALA A 719 33.70 -10.07 -17.88
N LEU A 720 33.13 -11.07 -18.55
CA LEU A 720 33.87 -12.02 -19.39
C LEU A 720 34.56 -11.32 -20.56
N SER A 721 33.90 -10.36 -21.22
CA SER A 721 34.53 -9.56 -22.28
C SER A 721 35.69 -8.70 -21.77
N LYS A 722 35.56 -8.11 -20.58
CA LYS A 722 36.67 -7.34 -19.96
C LYS A 722 37.83 -8.26 -19.57
N ALA A 723 37.54 -9.42 -18.97
CA ALA A 723 38.54 -10.40 -18.58
C ALA A 723 39.31 -10.95 -19.78
N THR A 724 38.62 -11.30 -20.86
CA THR A 724 39.26 -11.76 -22.11
C THR A 724 40.16 -10.69 -22.72
N ARG A 725 39.69 -9.44 -22.84
CA ARG A 725 40.54 -8.32 -23.29
C ARG A 725 41.76 -8.11 -22.40
N SER A 726 41.59 -8.20 -21.08
CA SER A 726 42.71 -8.04 -20.13
C SER A 726 43.72 -9.18 -20.28
N LEU A 727 43.25 -10.41 -20.48
CA LEU A 727 44.10 -11.58 -20.65
C LEU A 727 44.90 -11.49 -21.95
N ASP A 728 44.28 -11.03 -23.04
CA ASP A 728 44.98 -10.79 -24.30
C ASP A 728 46.01 -9.66 -24.15
N ALA A 729 45.65 -8.57 -23.48
CA ALA A 729 46.59 -7.49 -23.16
C ALA A 729 47.77 -8.02 -22.32
N PHE A 730 47.54 -8.82 -21.29
CA PHE A 730 48.61 -9.41 -20.49
C PHE A 730 49.48 -10.39 -21.26
N ARG A 731 48.92 -11.16 -22.19
CA ARG A 731 49.72 -12.01 -23.10
C ARG A 731 50.64 -11.18 -23.97
N THR A 732 50.12 -10.10 -24.57
CA THR A 732 50.96 -9.19 -25.37
C THR A 732 52.02 -8.49 -24.52
N LEU A 733 51.67 -8.08 -23.31
CA LEU A 733 52.58 -7.44 -22.37
C LEU A 733 53.67 -8.41 -21.92
N GLN A 734 53.33 -9.67 -21.63
CA GLN A 734 54.31 -10.70 -21.30
C GLN A 734 55.34 -10.88 -22.41
N ILE A 735 54.91 -10.99 -23.67
CA ILE A 735 55.82 -11.10 -24.82
C ILE A 735 56.73 -9.85 -24.89
N SER A 736 56.17 -8.66 -24.68
CA SER A 736 56.93 -7.42 -24.71
C SER A 736 57.94 -7.30 -23.56
N GLU A 737 57.58 -7.77 -22.37
CA GLU A 737 58.44 -7.78 -21.18
C GLU A 737 59.56 -8.80 -21.33
N GLU A 738 59.29 -10.00 -21.85
CA GLU A 738 60.33 -10.99 -22.16
C GLU A 738 61.37 -10.43 -23.13
N ALA A 739 60.93 -9.72 -24.18
CA ALA A 739 61.82 -9.02 -25.11
C ALA A 739 62.57 -7.85 -24.45
N ALA A 740 61.91 -7.08 -23.56
CA ALA A 740 62.53 -5.96 -22.86
C ALA A 740 63.60 -6.41 -21.86
N ILE A 741 63.35 -7.52 -21.14
CA ILE A 741 64.30 -8.13 -20.20
C ILE A 741 65.55 -8.57 -20.94
N GLN A 742 65.41 -9.23 -22.10
CA GLN A 742 66.56 -9.65 -22.91
C GLN A 742 67.42 -8.45 -23.32
N ARG A 743 66.82 -7.40 -23.88
CA ARG A 743 67.55 -6.18 -24.26
C ARG A 743 68.24 -5.51 -23.08
N ARG A 744 67.57 -5.43 -21.93
CA ARG A 744 68.14 -4.82 -20.72
C ARG A 744 69.34 -5.62 -20.20
N LEU A 745 69.25 -6.95 -20.18
CA LEU A 745 70.36 -7.81 -19.76
C LEU A 745 71.53 -7.74 -20.74
N GLU A 746 71.27 -7.68 -22.04
CA GLU A 746 72.31 -7.50 -23.06
C GLU A 746 73.03 -6.16 -22.89
N GLY A 747 72.28 -5.06 -22.75
CA GLY A 747 72.86 -3.73 -22.50
C GLY A 747 73.73 -3.70 -21.23
N LEU A 748 73.24 -4.27 -20.12
CA LEU A 748 74.03 -4.36 -18.89
C LEU A 748 75.28 -5.24 -19.05
N ARG A 749 75.21 -6.34 -19.82
CA ARG A 749 76.39 -7.16 -20.12
C ARG A 749 77.43 -6.39 -20.92
N GLU A 750 77.00 -5.61 -21.91
CA GLU A 750 77.88 -4.76 -22.71
C GLU A 750 78.56 -3.69 -21.85
N GLU A 751 77.80 -3.00 -20.99
CA GLU A 751 78.32 -2.01 -20.05
C GLU A 751 79.33 -2.62 -19.07
N VAL A 752 79.00 -3.76 -18.47
CA VAL A 752 79.91 -4.49 -17.56
C VAL A 752 81.18 -4.93 -18.28
N ASN A 753 81.06 -5.43 -19.52
CA ASN A 753 82.21 -5.81 -20.33
C ASN A 753 83.09 -4.60 -20.70
N PHE A 754 82.50 -3.42 -20.90
CA PHE A 754 83.23 -2.19 -21.15
C PHE A 754 83.98 -1.73 -19.89
N VAL A 755 83.31 -1.72 -18.74
CA VAL A 755 83.92 -1.35 -17.45
C VAL A 755 85.05 -2.32 -17.09
N SER A 756 84.83 -3.62 -17.24
CA SER A 756 85.86 -4.65 -16.96
C SER A 756 87.08 -4.51 -17.87
N ARG A 757 86.89 -4.15 -19.14
CA ARG A 757 88.01 -3.85 -20.04
C ARG A 757 88.81 -2.63 -19.58
N ARG A 758 88.15 -1.51 -19.26
CA ARG A 758 88.83 -0.32 -18.73
C ARG A 758 89.56 -0.58 -17.41
N GLU A 759 88.97 -1.40 -16.54
CA GLU A 759 89.60 -1.79 -15.28
C GLU A 759 90.89 -2.58 -15.52
N ARG A 760 90.88 -3.57 -16.43
CA ARG A 760 92.08 -4.33 -16.79
C ARG A 760 93.17 -3.43 -17.39
N GLU A 761 92.80 -2.55 -18.32
CA GLU A 761 93.74 -1.59 -18.91
C GLU A 761 94.38 -0.69 -17.83
N ALA A 762 93.58 -0.21 -16.86
CA ALA A 762 94.09 0.59 -15.75
C ALA A 762 95.02 -0.21 -14.83
N GLN A 763 94.70 -1.48 -14.54
CA GLN A 763 95.56 -2.37 -13.73
C GLN A 763 96.88 -2.69 -14.44
N ASP A 764 96.85 -2.93 -15.76
CA ASP A 764 98.05 -3.18 -16.57
C ASP A 764 98.94 -1.93 -16.63
N LEU A 765 98.35 -0.75 -16.82
CA LEU A 765 99.09 0.52 -16.74
C LEU A 765 99.72 0.72 -15.37
N TYR A 766 99.00 0.47 -14.28
CA TYR A 766 99.54 0.55 -12.93
C TYR A 766 100.70 -0.42 -12.73
N ARG A 767 100.56 -1.67 -13.18
CA ARG A 767 101.63 -2.68 -13.12
C ARG A 767 102.87 -2.21 -13.89
N LEU A 768 102.70 -1.71 -15.12
CA LEU A 768 103.81 -1.22 -15.94
C LEU A 768 104.53 -0.04 -15.27
N ARG A 769 103.78 0.92 -14.72
CA ARG A 769 104.35 2.05 -13.95
C ARG A 769 105.05 1.60 -12.66
N LYS A 770 104.53 0.58 -11.98
CA LYS A 770 105.16 0.00 -10.80
C LYS A 770 106.47 -0.72 -11.16
N ASP A 771 106.49 -1.44 -12.27
CA ASP A 771 107.71 -2.09 -12.79
C ASP A 771 108.76 -1.03 -13.20
N GLU A 772 108.37 0.07 -13.86
CA GLU A 772 109.24 1.23 -14.13
C GLU A 772 109.81 1.84 -12.83
N LEU A 773 108.96 2.09 -11.83
CA LEU A 773 109.38 2.64 -10.54
C LEU A 773 110.35 1.70 -9.80
N ASN A 774 110.06 0.40 -9.79
CA ASN A 774 110.95 -0.61 -9.20
C ASN A 774 112.28 -0.68 -9.94
N GLY A 775 112.29 -0.54 -11.27
CA GLY A 775 113.51 -0.44 -12.08
C GLY A 775 114.35 0.79 -11.74
N LEU A 776 113.72 1.94 -11.52
CA LEU A 776 114.39 3.17 -11.08
C LEU A 776 114.91 3.07 -9.63
N SER A 777 114.12 2.46 -8.73
CA SER A 777 114.49 2.21 -7.32
C SER A 777 115.60 1.16 -7.17
N GLY A 778 115.70 0.19 -8.07
CA GLY A 778 116.76 -0.82 -8.08
C GLY A 778 118.10 -0.32 -8.63
N GLY A 779 118.12 0.86 -9.24
CA GLY A 779 119.29 1.44 -9.91
C GLY A 779 120.20 2.31 -9.05
N THR A 780 119.91 2.54 -7.77
CA THR A 780 120.76 3.38 -6.89
C THR A 780 121.29 2.62 -5.69
N THR A 781 122.20 1.69 -5.96
CA THR A 781 123.39 1.51 -5.12
C THR A 781 124.61 1.35 -6.04
N ASN A 782 125.28 2.49 -6.33
CA ASN A 782 126.74 2.59 -6.41
C ASN A 782 127.20 4.02 -6.78
N GLY A 783 127.84 4.70 -5.83
CA GLY A 783 129.13 5.37 -6.07
C GLY A 783 129.17 6.85 -6.51
N TRP A 784 129.45 7.72 -5.52
CA TRP A 784 130.43 8.83 -5.51
C TRP A 784 130.42 9.97 -6.56
N HIS A 785 130.52 11.19 -5.97
CA HIS A 785 130.72 12.56 -6.48
C HIS A 785 129.51 13.37 -6.94
#